data_AF-A0A1J6J6W8-F1
#
_entry.id   AF-A0A1J6J6W8-F1
#
_cell.length_a   1.000
_cell.length_b   1.000
_cell.length_c   1.000
_cell.angle_alpha   90.00
_cell.angle_beta   90.00
_cell.angle_gamma   90.00
#
_symmetry.space_group_name_H-M   'P 1'
#
loop_
_entity.id
_entity.type
_entity.pdbx_description
1 polymer ?
#
loop_
_entity_poly.entity_id
_entity_poly.type
_entity_poly.pdbx_seq_one_letter_code
_entity_poly.pdbx_strand_id
1 'polypeptide(L)'
;MDAVTATSTSRRFRFRDHSQDILADQDYSTDAHSSADSSSVSSEFDADPELQSMTAKGITHLCSELLELKRESGEDFQKIVFTNYSAFIGIFEGTKNLESDLLQLKYQVSKQKRIIKDLANGDFLKFLAEETIESKLEESLPDYTSLSSIIAAHTKEVSEILDDLLSEQRLDEAISFLEKEAKFFKDIKLAETSSDEVMGYNSTISEKRSMIADQLTLVAQNPRVSAPELQKTLVWLCRIGDNNLATQLLLKYYHSRIASGTHDLFSSKAYPHGLYLRDVSKFSFSMMSQAAKSFTLLHGENSPHKSELHRWVMEQTVTFAFYFNNYVKSMVEPSSGLSTAVEAVQSTMSYCSLLEAQGIELRSSLIEHIRPSIQKVFQIHIEHLKKVIGIITSSDTWVLGRYLVSGILSPDSYSANSGQLSEYCLLANSGRKFITLSQAILEEVSPLIEMHIEGSLLRGLLDLFTVYTAILESALLNPTETEEVDSRINIAESVEQQISLIANLSIIAQIFSSMIRKAFNDTYHLQFEIDDYELFIHRNCDRLRSQFCKKLILKSLPLESDYRCNPSPACCTDLEPSSSYQELYFALRKLKEHAEDTVIKMNWLKDLFGELMEMILDKEDISNITEENLPNERCRKFIQLSLDIHFLLEIAKWGGYLSDTVMNAYSDYESRTKSAFLSAGMDPERRMSYTGWATRTAIETLQKLHEVDKREIHSNEIIDATEEETNESNLHNSTESFGSNDATNSVEVLRPLDAPEVTSCTKILETCVVPKEGDEDVEE
;
A
#
# COMPACT_ATOMS: atom_id res chain seq x y z
N MET A 1 -19.82 -47.67 13.76
CA MET A 1 -18.84 -48.61 13.19
C MET A 1 -18.97 -48.49 11.68
N ASP A 2 -18.09 -47.78 10.98
CA ASP A 2 -16.87 -47.09 11.46
C ASP A 2 -16.81 -45.64 10.99
N ALA A 3 -15.95 -44.84 11.63
CA ALA A 3 -15.89 -43.40 11.44
C ALA A 3 -14.90 -43.03 10.33
N VAL A 4 -15.37 -42.39 9.26
CA VAL A 4 -14.51 -41.77 8.24
C VAL A 4 -14.21 -40.33 8.65
N THR A 5 -13.03 -40.10 9.20
CA THR A 5 -12.52 -38.77 9.53
C THR A 5 -12.03 -38.05 8.28
N ALA A 6 -12.72 -36.97 7.88
CA ALA A 6 -12.29 -36.12 6.77
C ALA A 6 -11.09 -35.24 7.19
N THR A 7 -9.87 -35.74 7.01
CA THR A 7 -8.64 -34.99 7.24
C THR A 7 -8.38 -34.00 6.10
N SER A 8 -8.54 -32.70 6.39
CA SER A 8 -8.18 -31.64 5.45
C SER A 8 -6.66 -31.57 5.23
N THR A 9 -6.19 -32.05 4.08
CA THR A 9 -4.77 -32.04 3.73
C THR A 9 -4.35 -30.71 3.11
N SER A 10 -4.18 -29.68 3.95
CA SER A 10 -3.41 -28.49 3.57
C SER A 10 -1.95 -28.89 3.33
N ARG A 11 -1.53 -28.97 2.06
CA ARG A 11 -0.14 -29.24 1.68
C ARG A 11 0.62 -27.92 1.55
N ARG A 12 1.52 -27.67 2.50
CA ARG A 12 2.58 -26.65 2.37
C ARG A 12 3.40 -26.90 1.10
N PHE A 13 3.60 -25.87 0.30
CA PHE A 13 4.80 -25.80 -0.55
C PHE A 13 6.04 -25.92 0.34
N ARG A 14 7.02 -26.71 -0.12
CA ARG A 14 8.36 -26.79 0.46
C ARG A 14 9.35 -26.56 -0.66
N PHE A 15 9.95 -25.36 -0.71
CA PHE A 15 11.25 -25.23 -1.34
C PHE A 15 12.22 -26.17 -0.62
N ARG A 16 13.01 -26.91 -1.41
CA ARG A 16 13.93 -27.93 -0.90
C ARG A 16 15.35 -27.42 -1.10
N ASP A 17 15.76 -26.57 -0.16
CA ASP A 17 17.09 -25.95 -0.16
C ASP A 17 18.18 -27.03 0.00
N HIS A 18 19.15 -27.02 -0.90
CA HIS A 18 20.24 -28.00 -0.98
C HIS A 18 21.57 -27.29 -1.30
N SER A 19 22.13 -26.66 -0.27
CA SER A 19 23.54 -26.26 -0.19
C SER A 19 24.37 -27.37 0.47
N GLN A 20 25.59 -27.58 -0.05
CA GLN A 20 26.47 -28.75 0.20
C GLN A 20 25.85 -30.10 -0.26
N ASP A 21 26.57 -31.02 -0.90
CA ASP A 21 28.03 -31.25 -0.97
C ASP A 21 28.56 -31.42 -2.41
N ILE A 22 29.88 -31.26 -2.58
CA ILE A 22 30.61 -31.55 -3.82
C ILE A 22 31.73 -32.56 -3.52
N LEU A 23 31.72 -33.71 -4.22
CA LEU A 23 32.86 -34.49 -4.78
C LEU A 23 32.62 -36.01 -4.76
N ALA A 24 33.10 -36.67 -5.83
CA ALA A 24 33.36 -38.11 -6.00
C ALA A 24 32.17 -39.09 -6.10
N ASP A 25 31.82 -39.49 -7.33
CA ASP A 25 32.29 -40.74 -7.97
C ASP A 25 32.68 -41.92 -7.03
N GLN A 26 32.36 -43.20 -7.27
CA GLN A 26 31.79 -43.97 -8.40
C GLN A 26 31.43 -45.38 -7.83
N ASP A 27 30.64 -46.30 -8.41
CA ASP A 27 29.83 -46.45 -9.64
C ASP A 27 28.78 -47.59 -9.40
N TYR A 28 28.04 -48.01 -10.45
CA TYR A 28 27.39 -49.31 -10.71
C TYR A 28 25.84 -49.35 -10.76
N SER A 29 25.32 -49.04 -11.96
CA SER A 29 24.35 -49.86 -12.75
C SER A 29 22.91 -50.10 -12.18
N THR A 30 21.81 -50.11 -12.95
CA THR A 30 21.64 -50.40 -14.40
C THR A 30 20.34 -49.76 -14.95
N ASP A 31 20.36 -49.37 -16.23
CA ASP A 31 19.30 -49.16 -17.28
C ASP A 31 17.78 -49.28 -16.95
N ALA A 32 16.84 -48.66 -17.70
CA ALA A 32 16.90 -48.30 -19.13
C ALA A 32 15.93 -47.20 -19.63
N HIS A 33 16.42 -46.43 -20.61
CA HIS A 33 15.74 -45.82 -21.78
C HIS A 33 14.35 -45.12 -21.68
N SER A 34 14.32 -43.84 -22.09
CA SER A 34 13.85 -43.48 -23.45
C SER A 34 14.45 -42.14 -23.90
N SER A 35 14.59 -41.94 -25.21
CA SER A 35 15.18 -40.71 -25.81
C SER A 35 14.31 -40.20 -26.96
N ALA A 36 14.25 -38.89 -27.13
CA ALA A 36 13.53 -38.22 -28.21
C ALA A 36 14.49 -37.40 -29.08
N ASP A 37 14.20 -37.29 -30.38
CA ASP A 37 14.89 -36.40 -31.31
C ASP A 37 14.07 -35.12 -31.52
N SER A 38 14.74 -33.97 -31.40
CA SER A 38 14.24 -32.68 -31.91
C SER A 38 15.41 -31.81 -32.35
N SER A 39 15.43 -31.45 -33.64
CA SER A 39 16.51 -30.67 -34.25
C SER A 39 16.27 -29.17 -34.15
N SER A 40 17.26 -28.42 -33.67
CA SER A 40 17.34 -26.97 -33.76
C SER A 40 18.56 -26.53 -34.57
N VAL A 41 18.54 -25.29 -35.06
CA VAL A 41 19.71 -24.60 -35.63
C VAL A 41 19.71 -23.17 -35.08
N SER A 42 20.89 -22.68 -34.71
CA SER A 42 21.13 -21.39 -34.06
C SER A 42 22.06 -20.50 -34.90
N SER A 43 22.23 -19.25 -34.47
CA SER A 43 23.30 -18.34 -34.91
C SER A 43 23.77 -17.51 -33.71
N GLU A 44 25.08 -17.34 -33.55
CA GLU A 44 25.70 -16.82 -32.32
C GLU A 44 25.72 -15.28 -32.19
N PHE A 45 25.95 -14.83 -30.95
CA PHE A 45 26.74 -13.64 -30.63
C PHE A 45 27.44 -13.87 -29.28
N ASP A 46 28.73 -13.53 -29.18
CA ASP A 46 29.56 -13.79 -28.00
C ASP A 46 29.17 -12.99 -26.75
N ALA A 47 29.09 -13.67 -25.61
CA ALA A 47 29.29 -13.10 -24.27
C ALA A 47 29.70 -14.21 -23.28
N ASP A 48 30.31 -13.85 -22.15
CA ASP A 48 31.03 -14.74 -21.21
C ASP A 48 30.43 -16.15 -21.05
N PRO A 49 31.14 -17.22 -21.48
CA PRO A 49 30.59 -18.57 -21.51
C PRO A 49 30.28 -19.12 -20.12
N GLU A 50 30.94 -18.63 -19.07
CA GLU A 50 30.73 -19.07 -17.69
C GLU A 50 29.48 -18.44 -17.06
N LEU A 51 29.21 -17.15 -17.32
CA LEU A 51 28.00 -16.44 -16.91
C LEU A 51 26.77 -16.87 -17.72
N GLN A 52 26.91 -17.05 -19.04
CA GLN A 52 25.85 -17.63 -19.86
C GLN A 52 25.53 -19.06 -19.42
N SER A 53 26.54 -19.89 -19.12
CA SER A 53 26.37 -21.26 -18.62
C SER A 53 25.49 -21.32 -17.37
N MET A 54 25.70 -20.45 -16.38
CA MET A 54 24.88 -20.43 -15.16
C MET A 54 23.43 -19.98 -15.42
N THR A 55 23.25 -18.92 -16.21
CA THR A 55 21.91 -18.40 -16.54
C THR A 55 21.11 -19.38 -17.40
N ALA A 56 21.75 -19.97 -18.42
CA ALA A 56 21.14 -20.98 -19.29
C ALA A 56 20.78 -22.26 -18.51
N LYS A 57 21.65 -22.74 -17.61
CA LYS A 57 21.33 -23.87 -16.72
C LYS A 57 20.12 -23.56 -15.84
N GLY A 58 20.06 -22.38 -15.22
CA GLY A 58 18.90 -21.92 -14.44
C GLY A 58 17.60 -21.89 -15.24
N ILE A 59 17.63 -21.38 -16.48
CA ILE A 59 16.48 -21.40 -17.39
C ILE A 59 16.07 -22.85 -17.74
N THR A 60 17.02 -23.73 -18.07
CA THR A 60 16.69 -25.14 -18.36
C THR A 60 16.12 -25.87 -17.15
N HIS A 61 16.61 -25.59 -15.93
CA HIS A 61 16.08 -26.14 -14.68
C HIS A 61 14.62 -25.72 -14.48
N LEU A 62 14.34 -24.41 -14.59
CA LEU A 62 12.99 -23.87 -14.49
C LEU A 62 12.05 -24.45 -15.56
N CYS A 63 12.53 -24.66 -16.79
CA CYS A 63 11.77 -25.35 -17.83
C CYS A 63 11.46 -26.83 -17.48
N SER A 64 12.40 -27.56 -16.88
CA SER A 64 12.12 -28.93 -16.39
C SER A 64 11.15 -28.94 -15.21
N GLU A 65 11.26 -28.03 -14.25
CA GLU A 65 10.30 -27.90 -13.13
C GLU A 65 8.90 -27.54 -13.62
N LEU A 66 8.77 -26.66 -14.63
CA LEU A 66 7.49 -26.33 -15.25
C LEU A 66 6.87 -27.51 -16.02
N LEU A 67 7.69 -28.37 -16.65
CA LEU A 67 7.22 -29.59 -17.29
C LEU A 67 6.81 -30.66 -16.27
N GLU A 68 7.53 -30.75 -15.15
CA GLU A 68 7.20 -31.62 -14.01
C GLU A 68 5.88 -31.20 -13.34
N LEU A 69 5.75 -29.92 -12.96
CA LEU A 69 4.52 -29.35 -12.41
C LEU A 69 3.33 -29.52 -13.35
N LYS A 70 3.54 -29.37 -14.66
CA LYS A 70 2.50 -29.61 -15.67
C LYS A 70 2.06 -31.08 -15.72
N ARG A 71 2.98 -32.02 -15.53
CA ARG A 71 2.71 -33.47 -15.45
C ARG A 71 1.93 -33.80 -14.18
N GLU A 72 2.43 -33.40 -13.00
CA GLU A 72 1.77 -33.63 -11.71
C GLU A 72 0.37 -33.00 -11.65
N SER A 73 0.22 -31.76 -12.14
CA SER A 73 -1.07 -31.06 -12.24
C SER A 73 -2.06 -31.81 -13.15
N GLY A 74 -1.57 -32.38 -14.27
CA GLY A 74 -2.38 -33.22 -15.15
C GLY A 74 -2.86 -34.51 -14.48
N GLU A 75 -1.98 -35.18 -13.73
CA GLU A 75 -2.29 -36.41 -12.99
C GLU A 75 -3.28 -36.17 -11.84
N ASP A 76 -3.06 -35.14 -11.01
CA ASP A 76 -4.01 -34.78 -9.93
C ASP A 76 -5.33 -34.25 -10.51
N PHE A 77 -5.35 -33.54 -11.65
CA PHE A 77 -6.59 -33.17 -12.33
C PHE A 77 -7.38 -34.40 -12.80
N GLN A 78 -6.73 -35.36 -13.48
CA GLN A 78 -7.40 -36.62 -13.88
C GLN A 78 -7.94 -37.36 -12.66
N LYS A 79 -7.17 -37.45 -11.58
CA LYS A 79 -7.55 -38.12 -10.33
C LYS A 79 -8.73 -37.43 -9.62
N ILE A 80 -8.77 -36.10 -9.59
CA ILE A 80 -9.93 -35.32 -9.11
C ILE A 80 -11.15 -35.61 -9.97
N VAL A 81 -11.00 -35.58 -11.30
CA VAL A 81 -12.07 -35.89 -12.26
C VAL A 81 -12.62 -37.31 -12.03
N PHE A 82 -11.78 -38.34 -12.02
CA PHE A 82 -12.22 -39.72 -11.79
C PHE A 82 -12.87 -39.91 -10.41
N THR A 83 -12.35 -39.27 -9.36
CA THR A 83 -12.93 -39.35 -8.01
C THR A 83 -14.31 -38.69 -7.97
N ASN A 84 -14.45 -37.49 -8.55
CA ASN A 84 -15.71 -36.76 -8.57
C ASN A 84 -16.79 -37.44 -9.42
N TYR A 85 -16.44 -37.97 -10.60
CA TYR A 85 -17.39 -38.75 -11.41
C TYR A 85 -17.79 -40.07 -10.73
N SER A 86 -16.86 -40.76 -10.06
CA SER A 86 -17.18 -41.97 -9.30
C SER A 86 -18.13 -41.68 -8.12
N ALA A 87 -17.86 -40.59 -7.38
CA ALA A 87 -18.74 -40.13 -6.31
C ALA A 87 -20.13 -39.72 -6.83
N PHE A 88 -20.20 -39.01 -7.96
CA PHE A 88 -21.46 -38.64 -8.61
C PHE A 88 -22.28 -39.86 -9.04
N ILE A 89 -21.65 -40.87 -9.65
CA ILE A 89 -22.32 -42.13 -10.02
C ILE A 89 -22.82 -42.87 -8.77
N GLY A 90 -22.03 -42.94 -7.70
CA GLY A 90 -22.44 -43.53 -6.43
C GLY A 90 -23.64 -42.81 -5.77
N ILE A 91 -23.68 -41.48 -5.85
CA ILE A 91 -24.82 -40.66 -5.38
C ILE A 91 -26.05 -40.90 -6.27
N PHE A 92 -25.88 -41.02 -7.59
CA PHE A 92 -26.98 -41.27 -8.51
C PHE A 92 -27.59 -42.66 -8.31
N GLU A 93 -26.76 -43.70 -8.13
CA GLU A 93 -27.22 -45.05 -7.82
C GLU A 93 -27.84 -45.16 -6.40
N GLY A 94 -27.28 -44.44 -5.43
CA GLY A 94 -27.89 -44.26 -4.11
C GLY A 94 -29.28 -43.63 -4.17
N THR A 95 -29.45 -42.59 -5.00
CA THR A 95 -30.74 -41.92 -5.23
C THR A 95 -31.77 -42.88 -5.85
N LYS A 96 -31.36 -43.71 -6.82
CA LYS A 96 -32.21 -44.74 -7.44
C LYS A 96 -32.66 -45.80 -6.43
N ASN A 97 -31.79 -46.20 -5.50
CA ASN A 97 -32.16 -47.13 -4.43
C ASN A 97 -33.13 -46.48 -3.42
N LEU A 98 -32.92 -45.19 -3.09
CA LEU A 98 -33.80 -44.41 -2.23
C LEU A 98 -35.22 -44.27 -2.80
N GLU A 99 -35.39 -44.22 -4.13
CA GLU A 99 -36.71 -44.24 -4.77
C GLU A 99 -37.45 -45.56 -4.52
N SER A 100 -36.75 -46.70 -4.59
CA SER A 100 -37.30 -48.02 -4.25
C SER A 100 -37.71 -48.09 -2.77
N ASP A 101 -36.86 -47.59 -1.86
CA ASP A 101 -37.17 -47.54 -0.43
C ASP A 101 -38.36 -46.62 -0.12
N LEU A 102 -38.51 -45.50 -0.84
CA LEU A 102 -39.64 -44.60 -0.72
C LEU A 102 -40.94 -45.21 -1.26
N LEU A 103 -40.88 -46.02 -2.32
CA LEU A 103 -42.01 -46.82 -2.79
C LEU A 103 -42.41 -47.90 -1.76
N GLN A 104 -41.43 -48.58 -1.15
CA GLN A 104 -41.67 -49.54 -0.08
C GLN A 104 -42.27 -48.87 1.17
N LEU A 105 -41.76 -47.70 1.57
CA LEU A 105 -42.32 -46.91 2.67
C LEU A 105 -43.75 -46.46 2.36
N LYS A 106 -44.02 -45.96 1.15
CA LYS A 106 -45.37 -45.59 0.68
C LYS A 106 -46.34 -46.77 0.72
N TYR A 107 -45.87 -47.99 0.43
CA TYR A 107 -46.65 -49.22 0.60
C TYR A 107 -46.93 -49.54 2.08
N GLN A 108 -45.93 -49.47 2.96
CA GLN A 108 -46.13 -49.71 4.40
C GLN A 108 -47.04 -48.65 5.05
N VAL A 109 -46.87 -47.37 4.72
CA VAL A 109 -47.76 -46.28 5.16
C VAL A 109 -49.17 -46.48 4.62
N SER A 110 -49.35 -46.98 3.39
CA SER A 110 -50.67 -47.32 2.84
C SER A 110 -51.30 -48.51 3.57
N LYS A 111 -50.50 -49.49 4.00
CA LYS A 111 -50.93 -50.63 4.83
C LYS A 111 -51.32 -50.19 6.23
N GLN A 112 -50.52 -49.36 6.90
CA GLN A 112 -50.83 -48.76 8.21
C GLN A 112 -52.07 -47.86 8.13
N LYS A 113 -52.20 -47.04 7.10
CA LYS A 113 -53.40 -46.21 6.86
C LYS A 113 -54.66 -47.06 6.66
N ARG A 114 -54.54 -48.27 6.11
CA ARG A 114 -55.64 -49.24 6.06
C ARG A 114 -55.95 -49.76 7.47
N ILE A 115 -54.97 -50.28 8.19
CA ILE A 115 -55.12 -50.78 9.57
C ILE A 115 -55.73 -49.71 10.51
N ILE A 116 -55.31 -48.45 10.41
CA ILE A 116 -55.85 -47.33 11.18
C ILE A 116 -57.30 -47.03 10.79
N LYS A 117 -57.66 -47.14 9.49
CA LYS A 117 -59.05 -46.98 9.03
C LYS A 117 -59.93 -48.17 9.43
N ASP A 118 -59.38 -49.37 9.44
CA ASP A 118 -60.06 -50.60 9.89
C ASP A 118 -60.27 -50.56 11.42
N LEU A 119 -59.32 -50.02 12.18
CA LEU A 119 -59.44 -49.75 13.62
C LEU A 119 -60.44 -48.63 13.94
N ALA A 120 -60.45 -47.55 13.15
CA ALA A 120 -61.41 -46.45 13.32
C ALA A 120 -62.85 -46.82 12.95
N ASN A 121 -63.02 -47.83 12.08
CA ASN A 121 -64.33 -48.38 11.69
C ASN A 121 -64.75 -49.60 12.55
N GLY A 122 -63.81 -50.28 13.19
CA GLY A 122 -64.00 -51.59 13.82
C GLY A 122 -64.30 -51.52 15.32
N ASP A 123 -65.56 -51.27 15.66
CA ASP A 123 -66.25 -51.47 16.96
C ASP A 123 -65.64 -50.86 18.25
N PHE A 124 -64.40 -50.36 18.27
CA PHE A 124 -63.75 -49.80 19.48
C PHE A 124 -64.49 -48.56 20.03
N LEU A 125 -65.21 -47.83 19.17
CA LEU A 125 -66.05 -46.68 19.54
C LEU A 125 -67.43 -47.07 20.10
N LYS A 126 -67.86 -48.34 20.02
CA LYS A 126 -69.06 -48.80 20.73
C LYS A 126 -68.77 -49.07 22.21
N PHE A 127 -67.66 -49.75 22.49
CA PHE A 127 -67.33 -50.20 23.84
C PHE A 127 -67.24 -49.03 24.84
N LEU A 128 -66.56 -47.94 24.43
CA LEU A 128 -66.46 -46.71 25.23
C LEU A 128 -67.80 -45.95 25.37
N ALA A 129 -68.75 -46.15 24.46
CA ALA A 129 -70.07 -45.52 24.53
C ALA A 129 -71.02 -46.24 25.51
N GLU A 130 -70.92 -47.57 25.64
CA GLU A 130 -71.73 -48.34 26.59
C GLU A 130 -71.21 -48.21 28.03
N GLU A 131 -69.89 -48.16 28.25
CA GLU A 131 -69.29 -47.95 29.59
C GLU A 131 -69.60 -46.55 30.19
N THR A 132 -70.05 -45.59 29.37
CA THR A 132 -70.41 -44.23 29.82
C THR A 132 -71.88 -44.11 30.31
N ILE A 133 -72.72 -45.14 30.14
CA ILE A 133 -74.17 -45.04 30.40
C ILE A 133 -74.57 -45.52 31.81
N GLU A 134 -73.83 -46.43 32.43
CA GLU A 134 -74.24 -47.12 33.66
C GLU A 134 -73.74 -46.44 34.96
N SER A 135 -73.91 -45.12 35.06
CA SER A 135 -73.63 -44.33 36.29
C SER A 135 -74.65 -43.22 36.57
N LYS A 136 -75.94 -43.47 36.32
CA LYS A 136 -77.05 -42.60 36.73
C LYS A 136 -78.16 -43.32 37.49
N LEU A 137 -77.97 -43.47 38.80
CA LEU A 137 -79.07 -43.67 39.74
C LEU A 137 -78.72 -43.11 41.13
N GLU A 138 -79.09 -41.84 41.32
CA GLU A 138 -79.77 -41.31 42.51
C GLU A 138 -79.23 -41.72 43.90
N GLU A 139 -78.33 -40.91 44.46
CA GLU A 139 -78.31 -40.67 45.92
C GLU A 139 -77.99 -39.20 46.24
N SER A 140 -78.26 -38.77 47.48
CA SER A 140 -78.51 -37.38 47.85
C SER A 140 -77.27 -36.50 48.05
N LEU A 141 -77.44 -35.19 47.80
CA LEU A 141 -76.61 -34.12 48.35
C LEU A 141 -76.42 -34.29 49.87
N PRO A 142 -75.22 -34.01 50.41
CA PRO A 142 -75.19 -32.83 51.29
C PRO A 142 -73.92 -31.95 51.15
N ASP A 143 -74.15 -30.68 51.44
CA ASP A 143 -73.22 -29.63 51.89
C ASP A 143 -72.07 -29.10 51.00
N TYR A 144 -71.75 -27.83 51.31
CA TYR A 144 -70.92 -26.93 50.50
C TYR A 144 -69.43 -27.28 50.57
N THR A 145 -68.94 -28.04 49.58
CA THR A 145 -67.52 -27.96 49.22
C THR A 145 -67.26 -26.61 48.55
N SER A 146 -66.75 -25.65 49.30
CA SER A 146 -66.47 -24.30 48.79
C SER A 146 -65.41 -24.34 47.68
N LEU A 147 -65.55 -23.49 46.67
CA LEU A 147 -64.58 -23.35 45.57
C LEU A 147 -63.16 -23.05 46.12
N SER A 148 -63.10 -22.33 47.24
CA SER A 148 -61.91 -22.10 48.08
C SER A 148 -61.17 -23.40 48.46
N SER A 149 -61.88 -24.41 48.97
CA SER A 149 -61.24 -25.67 49.40
C SER A 149 -60.80 -26.55 48.23
N ILE A 150 -61.46 -26.43 47.07
CA ILE A 150 -61.03 -27.08 45.83
C ILE A 150 -59.71 -26.48 45.35
N ILE A 151 -59.61 -25.14 45.30
CA ILE A 151 -58.37 -24.43 44.95
C ILE A 151 -57.23 -24.78 45.92
N ALA A 152 -57.51 -24.82 47.24
CA ALA A 152 -56.51 -25.16 48.24
C ALA A 152 -56.01 -26.61 48.10
N ALA A 153 -56.90 -27.58 47.85
CA ALA A 153 -56.51 -28.97 47.60
C ALA A 153 -55.67 -29.13 46.32
N HIS A 154 -56.12 -28.52 45.21
CA HIS A 154 -55.40 -28.52 43.93
C HIS A 154 -54.02 -27.86 44.03
N THR A 155 -53.90 -26.76 44.79
CA THR A 155 -52.60 -26.10 45.07
C THR A 155 -51.61 -27.06 45.74
N LYS A 156 -52.09 -27.88 46.68
CA LYS A 156 -51.26 -28.88 47.38
C LYS A 156 -50.85 -30.03 46.45
N GLU A 157 -51.79 -30.60 45.69
CA GLU A 157 -51.53 -31.67 44.73
C GLU A 157 -50.51 -31.25 43.66
N VAL A 158 -50.67 -30.05 43.08
CA VAL A 158 -49.72 -29.47 42.12
C VAL A 158 -48.34 -29.24 42.74
N SER A 159 -48.26 -28.85 44.02
CA SER A 159 -46.98 -28.73 44.74
C SER A 159 -46.30 -30.08 44.92
N GLU A 160 -47.02 -31.11 45.37
CA GLU A 160 -46.48 -32.45 45.63
C GLU A 160 -45.97 -33.10 44.34
N ILE A 161 -46.74 -33.02 43.24
CA ILE A 161 -46.31 -33.51 41.91
C ILE A 161 -45.05 -32.78 41.42
N LEU A 162 -44.91 -31.47 41.68
CA LEU A 162 -43.72 -30.72 41.30
C LEU A 162 -42.50 -31.04 42.15
N ASP A 163 -42.68 -31.29 43.45
CA ASP A 163 -41.59 -31.71 44.34
C ASP A 163 -41.08 -33.11 44.00
N ASP A 164 -41.97 -34.06 43.66
CA ASP A 164 -41.61 -35.39 43.17
C ASP A 164 -40.78 -35.29 41.87
N LEU A 165 -41.27 -34.55 40.85
CA LEU A 165 -40.57 -34.38 39.57
C LEU A 165 -39.24 -33.63 39.70
N LEU A 166 -39.14 -32.68 40.64
CA LEU A 166 -37.88 -32.00 40.99
C LEU A 166 -36.88 -32.95 41.66
N SER A 167 -37.35 -33.87 42.51
CA SER A 167 -36.50 -34.88 43.15
C SER A 167 -35.95 -35.90 42.14
N GLU A 168 -36.73 -36.26 41.13
CA GLU A 168 -36.34 -37.14 40.02
C GLU A 168 -35.54 -36.42 38.92
N GLN A 169 -35.28 -35.11 39.04
CA GLN A 169 -34.61 -34.26 38.04
C GLN A 169 -35.32 -34.21 36.66
N ARG A 170 -36.63 -34.50 36.60
CA ARG A 170 -37.43 -34.57 35.36
C ARG A 170 -37.91 -33.20 34.90
N LEU A 171 -36.96 -32.28 34.71
CA LEU A 171 -37.19 -30.86 34.41
C LEU A 171 -38.07 -30.62 33.15
N ASP A 172 -37.90 -31.42 32.09
CA ASP A 172 -38.77 -31.39 30.89
C ASP A 172 -40.26 -31.57 31.26
N GLU A 173 -40.55 -32.47 32.21
CA GLU A 173 -41.89 -32.84 32.58
C GLU A 173 -42.48 -31.88 33.62
N ALA A 174 -41.69 -31.41 34.59
CA ALA A 174 -42.09 -30.36 35.52
C ALA A 174 -42.50 -29.06 34.80
N ILE A 175 -41.73 -28.63 33.79
CA ILE A 175 -42.06 -27.46 32.97
C ILE A 175 -43.30 -27.72 32.11
N SER A 176 -43.39 -28.91 31.50
CA SER A 176 -44.55 -29.28 30.66
C SER A 176 -45.83 -29.55 31.48
N PHE A 177 -45.71 -29.77 32.79
CA PHE A 177 -46.82 -29.80 33.75
C PHE A 177 -47.25 -28.37 34.10
N LEU A 178 -46.31 -27.49 34.47
CA LEU A 178 -46.58 -26.05 34.71
C LEU A 178 -47.25 -25.34 33.52
N GLU A 179 -46.91 -25.69 32.28
CA GLU A 179 -47.56 -25.14 31.08
C GLU A 179 -49.00 -25.63 30.85
N LYS A 180 -49.34 -26.84 31.29
CA LYS A 180 -50.72 -27.35 31.26
C LYS A 180 -51.55 -26.69 32.37
N GLU A 181 -50.96 -26.66 33.56
CA GLU A 181 -51.55 -26.07 34.76
C GLU A 181 -51.82 -24.56 34.59
N ALA A 182 -50.89 -23.82 33.98
CA ALA A 182 -51.07 -22.40 33.64
C ALA A 182 -52.12 -22.13 32.53
N LYS A 183 -52.63 -23.18 31.85
CA LYS A 183 -53.80 -23.07 30.96
C LYS A 183 -55.08 -23.39 31.73
N PHE A 184 -55.10 -24.52 32.46
CA PHE A 184 -56.20 -24.91 33.33
C PHE A 184 -56.61 -23.78 34.30
N PHE A 185 -55.64 -23.14 34.96
CA PHE A 185 -55.92 -22.04 35.88
C PHE A 185 -56.24 -20.69 35.20
N LYS A 186 -55.96 -20.53 33.90
CA LYS A 186 -56.50 -19.41 33.11
C LYS A 186 -57.98 -19.58 32.84
N ASP A 187 -58.40 -20.81 32.51
CA ASP A 187 -59.80 -21.13 32.25
C ASP A 187 -60.63 -21.00 33.53
N ILE A 188 -60.06 -21.38 34.69
CA ILE A 188 -60.66 -21.12 36.03
C ILE A 188 -60.77 -19.62 36.33
N LYS A 189 -59.73 -18.80 36.06
CA LYS A 189 -59.73 -17.35 36.32
C LYS A 189 -60.76 -16.54 35.51
N LEU A 190 -61.44 -17.14 34.54
CA LEU A 190 -62.57 -16.54 33.81
C LEU A 190 -63.93 -16.77 34.50
N ALA A 191 -64.01 -17.67 35.48
CA ALA A 191 -65.13 -17.78 36.41
C ALA A 191 -64.81 -17.01 37.71
N GLU A 192 -65.81 -16.35 38.30
CA GLU A 192 -65.60 -15.38 39.39
C GLU A 192 -65.11 -16.05 40.70
N THR A 193 -63.79 -16.02 40.95
CA THR A 193 -63.12 -16.55 42.15
C THR A 193 -62.73 -15.46 43.16
N SER A 194 -62.69 -15.83 44.44
CA SER A 194 -62.17 -14.99 45.54
C SER A 194 -60.67 -14.68 45.39
N SER A 195 -60.25 -13.52 45.92
CA SER A 195 -58.91 -12.97 45.68
C SER A 195 -57.79 -13.71 46.43
N ASP A 196 -58.05 -14.17 47.66
CA ASP A 196 -56.99 -14.55 48.59
C ASP A 196 -56.43 -15.96 48.34
N GLU A 197 -57.29 -16.96 48.06
CA GLU A 197 -56.84 -18.30 47.68
C GLU A 197 -56.11 -18.29 46.33
N VAL A 198 -56.57 -17.43 45.41
CA VAL A 198 -55.91 -17.22 44.12
C VAL A 198 -54.52 -16.59 44.31
N MET A 199 -54.32 -15.68 45.27
CA MET A 199 -52.98 -15.20 45.64
C MET A 199 -52.11 -16.32 46.23
N GLY A 200 -52.67 -17.15 47.13
CA GLY A 200 -51.96 -18.31 47.70
C GLY A 200 -51.44 -19.26 46.62
N TYR A 201 -52.31 -19.70 45.72
CA TYR A 201 -51.94 -20.53 44.56
C TYR A 201 -50.85 -19.87 43.69
N ASN A 202 -51.02 -18.59 43.31
CA ASN A 202 -50.01 -17.91 42.49
C ASN A 202 -48.66 -17.82 43.22
N SER A 203 -48.64 -17.70 44.55
CA SER A 203 -47.42 -17.71 45.36
C SER A 203 -46.71 -19.07 45.32
N THR A 204 -47.43 -20.18 45.56
CA THR A 204 -46.85 -21.54 45.49
C THR A 204 -46.34 -21.87 44.09
N ILE A 205 -47.08 -21.51 43.03
CA ILE A 205 -46.63 -21.67 41.65
C ILE A 205 -45.37 -20.83 41.37
N SER A 206 -45.30 -19.60 41.88
CA SER A 206 -44.12 -18.75 41.72
C SER A 206 -42.89 -19.31 42.47
N GLU A 207 -43.10 -19.90 43.65
CA GLU A 207 -42.06 -20.58 44.42
C GLU A 207 -41.50 -21.79 43.65
N LYS A 208 -42.37 -22.69 43.15
CA LYS A 208 -41.91 -23.85 42.36
C LYS A 208 -41.23 -23.43 41.05
N ARG A 209 -41.68 -22.35 40.40
CA ARG A 209 -40.98 -21.77 39.24
C ARG A 209 -39.58 -21.29 39.60
N SER A 210 -39.40 -20.60 40.73
CA SER A 210 -38.08 -20.20 41.22
C SER A 210 -37.19 -21.42 41.47
N MET A 211 -37.69 -22.45 42.16
CA MET A 211 -36.93 -23.69 42.43
C MET A 211 -36.44 -24.37 41.13
N ILE A 212 -37.28 -24.41 40.10
CA ILE A 212 -36.90 -24.92 38.78
C ILE A 212 -35.86 -23.99 38.11
N ALA A 213 -36.08 -22.68 38.12
CA ALA A 213 -35.17 -21.69 37.54
C ALA A 213 -33.78 -21.71 38.22
N ASP A 214 -33.71 -21.94 39.53
CA ASP A 214 -32.47 -22.11 40.29
C ASP A 214 -31.73 -23.39 39.88
N GLN A 215 -32.42 -24.53 39.75
CA GLN A 215 -31.81 -25.77 39.24
C GLN A 215 -31.30 -25.61 37.80
N LEU A 216 -32.09 -24.99 36.91
CA LEU A 216 -31.69 -24.67 35.53
C LEU A 216 -30.47 -23.74 35.50
N THR A 217 -30.42 -22.77 36.41
CA THR A 217 -29.28 -21.85 36.56
C THR A 217 -28.02 -22.58 36.99
N LEU A 218 -28.10 -23.57 37.88
CA LEU A 218 -26.97 -24.41 38.28
C LEU A 218 -26.44 -25.27 37.11
N VAL A 219 -27.33 -25.80 36.26
CA VAL A 219 -26.94 -26.53 35.04
C VAL A 219 -26.26 -25.59 34.04
N ALA A 220 -26.85 -24.42 33.77
CA ALA A 220 -26.31 -23.45 32.81
C ALA A 220 -24.96 -22.84 33.23
N GLN A 221 -24.69 -22.74 34.54
CA GLN A 221 -23.41 -22.22 35.06
C GLN A 221 -22.30 -23.28 35.18
N ASN A 222 -22.56 -24.56 34.88
CA ASN A 222 -21.56 -25.62 34.93
C ASN A 222 -20.49 -25.40 33.83
N PRO A 223 -19.19 -25.24 34.16
CA PRO A 223 -18.14 -25.00 33.16
C PRO A 223 -17.98 -26.09 32.08
N ARG A 224 -18.50 -27.30 32.34
CA ARG A 224 -18.46 -28.44 31.41
C ARG A 224 -19.74 -28.61 30.59
N VAL A 225 -20.77 -27.77 30.77
CA VAL A 225 -22.01 -27.86 30.00
C VAL A 225 -21.72 -27.77 28.50
N SER A 226 -22.37 -28.63 27.72
CA SER A 226 -22.24 -28.63 26.26
C SER A 226 -23.15 -27.56 25.63
N ALA A 227 -22.77 -27.03 24.46
CA ALA A 227 -23.57 -26.01 23.77
C ALA A 227 -25.06 -26.41 23.53
N PRO A 228 -25.41 -27.63 23.06
CA PRO A 228 -26.82 -28.00 22.87
C PRO A 228 -27.58 -28.21 24.19
N GLU A 229 -26.90 -28.67 25.25
CA GLU A 229 -27.45 -28.86 26.59
C GLU A 229 -27.73 -27.52 27.28
N LEU A 230 -26.81 -26.56 27.17
CA LEU A 230 -27.04 -25.17 27.55
C LEU A 230 -28.23 -24.60 26.77
N GLN A 231 -28.26 -24.75 25.44
CA GLN A 231 -29.38 -24.24 24.63
C GLN A 231 -30.73 -24.83 25.08
N LYS A 232 -30.79 -26.12 25.43
CA LYS A 232 -31.99 -26.75 26.00
C LYS A 232 -32.37 -26.12 27.34
N THR A 233 -31.38 -25.91 28.22
CA THR A 233 -31.55 -25.28 29.54
C THR A 233 -32.04 -23.83 29.45
N LEU A 234 -31.59 -23.09 28.45
CA LEU A 234 -32.04 -21.72 28.19
C LEU A 234 -33.48 -21.69 27.62
N VAL A 235 -33.80 -22.59 26.69
CA VAL A 235 -35.18 -22.75 26.18
C VAL A 235 -36.16 -23.14 27.31
N TRP A 236 -35.71 -23.98 28.25
CA TRP A 236 -36.45 -24.30 29.47
C TRP A 236 -36.74 -23.06 30.35
N LEU A 237 -35.75 -22.20 30.59
CA LEU A 237 -35.95 -20.92 31.31
C LEU A 237 -36.94 -19.99 30.59
N CYS A 238 -36.82 -19.86 29.27
CA CYS A 238 -37.76 -19.05 28.47
C CYS A 238 -39.20 -19.58 28.52
N ARG A 239 -39.42 -20.90 28.62
CA ARG A 239 -40.76 -21.51 28.81
C ARG A 239 -41.37 -21.20 30.18
N ILE A 240 -40.56 -21.03 31.21
CA ILE A 240 -41.00 -20.63 32.57
C ILE A 240 -41.37 -19.14 32.62
N GLY A 241 -40.63 -18.32 31.86
CA GLY A 241 -40.84 -16.88 31.67
C GLY A 241 -39.56 -16.04 31.79
N ASP A 242 -38.45 -16.62 32.22
CA ASP A 242 -37.25 -15.91 32.68
C ASP A 242 -36.28 -15.53 31.55
N ASN A 243 -36.83 -14.88 30.51
CA ASN A 243 -36.11 -14.48 29.29
C ASN A 243 -34.85 -13.63 29.55
N ASN A 244 -34.89 -12.76 30.57
CA ASN A 244 -33.73 -11.96 30.99
C ASN A 244 -32.61 -12.86 31.57
N LEU A 245 -32.96 -13.79 32.47
CA LEU A 245 -32.01 -14.70 33.10
C LEU A 245 -31.38 -15.65 32.06
N ALA A 246 -32.19 -16.17 31.12
CA ALA A 246 -31.71 -16.98 30.01
C ALA A 246 -30.72 -16.18 29.13
N THR A 247 -31.01 -14.92 28.81
CA THR A 247 -30.10 -14.04 28.05
C THR A 247 -28.79 -13.79 28.80
N GLN A 248 -28.86 -13.47 30.10
CA GLN A 248 -27.67 -13.24 30.92
C GLN A 248 -26.80 -14.49 31.06
N LEU A 249 -27.40 -15.69 31.24
CA LEU A 249 -26.67 -16.96 31.33
C LEU A 249 -26.00 -17.34 30.00
N LEU A 250 -26.68 -17.12 28.87
CA LEU A 250 -26.12 -17.29 27.53
C LEU A 250 -24.86 -16.43 27.34
N LEU A 251 -24.98 -15.12 27.57
CA LEU A 251 -23.91 -14.15 27.34
C LEU A 251 -22.75 -14.36 28.34
N LYS A 252 -23.05 -14.75 29.59
CA LYS A 252 -22.05 -15.14 30.60
C LYS A 252 -21.23 -16.37 30.17
N TYR A 253 -21.88 -17.42 29.67
CA TYR A 253 -21.20 -18.63 29.18
C TYR A 253 -20.26 -18.34 28.01
N TYR A 254 -20.72 -17.58 27.00
CA TYR A 254 -19.89 -17.22 25.86
C TYR A 254 -18.74 -16.28 26.26
N HIS A 255 -18.96 -15.33 27.17
CA HIS A 255 -17.89 -14.48 27.72
C HIS A 255 -16.81 -15.31 28.45
N SER A 256 -17.22 -16.21 29.35
CA SER A 256 -16.28 -17.07 30.08
C SER A 256 -15.45 -17.97 29.15
N ARG A 257 -16.05 -18.50 28.06
CA ARG A 257 -15.30 -19.30 27.08
C ARG A 257 -14.39 -18.46 26.17
N ILE A 258 -14.76 -17.22 25.82
CA ILE A 258 -13.86 -16.29 25.10
C ILE A 258 -12.64 -16.00 25.97
N ALA A 259 -12.85 -15.68 27.25
CA ALA A 259 -11.78 -15.41 28.21
C ALA A 259 -10.86 -16.61 28.43
N SER A 260 -11.41 -17.82 28.66
CA SER A 260 -10.59 -19.02 28.86
C SER A 260 -9.83 -19.42 27.60
N GLY A 261 -10.50 -19.53 26.45
CA GLY A 261 -9.87 -19.96 25.20
C GLY A 261 -8.80 -18.99 24.69
N THR A 262 -8.94 -17.68 24.95
CA THR A 262 -7.89 -16.70 24.66
C THR A 262 -6.67 -16.90 25.57
N HIS A 263 -6.87 -17.24 26.85
CA HIS A 263 -5.79 -17.56 27.77
C HIS A 263 -5.10 -18.91 27.44
N ASP A 264 -5.87 -19.91 26.99
CA ASP A 264 -5.36 -21.21 26.54
C ASP A 264 -4.49 -21.04 25.27
N LEU A 265 -4.95 -20.24 24.29
CA LEU A 265 -4.18 -19.88 23.10
C LEU A 265 -2.88 -19.14 23.44
N PHE A 266 -2.92 -18.21 24.41
CA PHE A 266 -1.74 -17.45 24.85
C PHE A 266 -0.73 -18.31 25.60
N SER A 267 -1.20 -19.19 26.50
CA SER A 267 -0.35 -20.05 27.33
C SER A 267 0.27 -21.23 26.56
N SER A 268 -0.26 -21.58 25.38
CA SER A 268 0.19 -22.69 24.54
C SER A 268 1.64 -22.57 24.02
N LYS A 269 2.22 -21.36 23.98
CA LYS A 269 3.64 -21.07 23.62
C LYS A 269 4.13 -21.52 22.22
N ALA A 270 3.29 -22.15 21.39
CA ALA A 270 3.72 -22.81 20.15
C ALA A 270 3.56 -21.97 18.86
N TYR A 271 3.41 -20.65 18.96
CA TYR A 271 3.08 -19.78 17.83
C TYR A 271 4.22 -18.83 17.44
N PRO A 272 4.76 -18.93 16.20
CA PRO A 272 5.41 -17.81 15.53
C PRO A 272 4.46 -16.62 15.45
N HIS A 273 4.98 -15.40 15.59
CA HIS A 273 4.19 -14.27 16.07
C HIS A 273 3.01 -13.84 15.18
N GLY A 274 3.06 -14.02 13.85
CA GLY A 274 1.91 -13.73 12.98
C GLY A 274 0.67 -14.61 13.23
N LEU A 275 0.83 -15.82 13.75
CA LEU A 275 -0.28 -16.78 13.84
C LEU A 275 -1.22 -16.53 15.03
N TYR A 276 -0.71 -16.00 16.15
CA TYR A 276 -1.47 -15.87 17.39
C TYR A 276 -2.69 -14.95 17.22
N LEU A 277 -2.51 -13.73 16.68
CA LEU A 277 -3.62 -12.79 16.53
C LEU A 277 -4.67 -13.28 15.54
N ARG A 278 -4.27 -13.92 14.44
CA ARG A 278 -5.21 -14.51 13.48
C ARG A 278 -6.07 -15.59 14.14
N ASP A 279 -5.48 -16.46 14.95
CA ASP A 279 -6.18 -17.59 15.54
C ASP A 279 -7.05 -17.14 16.75
N VAL A 280 -6.62 -16.13 17.52
CA VAL A 280 -7.46 -15.46 18.55
C VAL A 280 -8.62 -14.66 17.93
N SER A 281 -8.40 -14.00 16.79
CA SER A 281 -9.48 -13.32 16.04
C SER A 281 -10.51 -14.35 15.58
N LYS A 282 -10.05 -15.41 14.91
CA LYS A 282 -10.90 -16.52 14.46
C LYS A 282 -11.74 -17.10 15.60
N PHE A 283 -11.12 -17.34 16.76
CA PHE A 283 -11.82 -17.87 17.93
C PHE A 283 -12.85 -16.88 18.48
N SER A 284 -12.45 -15.65 18.77
CA SER A 284 -13.31 -14.63 19.39
C SER A 284 -14.54 -14.32 18.53
N PHE A 285 -14.33 -14.06 17.23
CA PHE A 285 -15.41 -13.74 16.29
C PHE A 285 -16.29 -14.98 15.99
N SER A 286 -15.73 -16.19 15.98
CA SER A 286 -16.54 -17.42 15.91
C SER A 286 -17.45 -17.58 17.14
N MET A 287 -16.95 -17.28 18.34
CA MET A 287 -17.74 -17.34 19.57
C MET A 287 -18.82 -16.25 19.63
N MET A 288 -18.55 -15.04 19.12
CA MET A 288 -19.57 -14.00 18.92
C MET A 288 -20.67 -14.47 17.94
N SER A 289 -20.31 -15.07 16.80
CA SER A 289 -21.25 -15.63 15.83
C SER A 289 -22.12 -16.75 16.43
N GLN A 290 -21.51 -17.63 17.23
CA GLN A 290 -22.22 -18.71 17.92
C GLN A 290 -23.19 -18.15 18.99
N ALA A 291 -22.77 -17.16 19.78
CA ALA A 291 -23.64 -16.49 20.76
C ALA A 291 -24.86 -15.84 20.10
N ALA A 292 -24.66 -15.14 18.97
CA ALA A 292 -25.74 -14.53 18.21
C ALA A 292 -26.72 -15.57 17.63
N LYS A 293 -26.21 -16.70 17.08
CA LYS A 293 -27.05 -17.81 16.57
C LYS A 293 -27.82 -18.52 17.69
N SER A 294 -27.20 -18.73 18.85
CA SER A 294 -27.88 -19.24 20.05
C SER A 294 -28.96 -18.27 20.55
N PHE A 295 -28.72 -16.96 20.48
CA PHE A 295 -29.68 -15.93 20.86
C PHE A 295 -30.89 -15.87 19.89
N THR A 296 -30.65 -15.90 18.57
CA THR A 296 -31.76 -15.90 17.59
C THR A 296 -32.57 -17.19 17.62
N LEU A 297 -31.95 -18.34 17.97
CA LEU A 297 -32.68 -19.59 18.21
C LEU A 297 -33.48 -19.56 19.52
N LEU A 298 -33.06 -18.76 20.51
CA LEU A 298 -33.75 -18.63 21.80
C LEU A 298 -34.97 -17.69 21.74
N HIS A 299 -34.84 -16.54 21.07
CA HIS A 299 -35.86 -15.47 21.09
C HIS A 299 -36.43 -15.08 19.72
N GLY A 300 -35.91 -15.61 18.62
CA GLY A 300 -36.19 -15.13 17.27
C GLY A 300 -35.44 -13.84 16.90
N GLU A 301 -35.50 -13.48 15.62
CA GLU A 301 -34.73 -12.37 15.02
C GLU A 301 -35.17 -10.98 15.51
N ASN A 302 -36.46 -10.84 15.85
CA ASN A 302 -37.12 -9.59 16.26
C ASN A 302 -37.30 -9.48 17.78
N SER A 303 -36.38 -10.05 18.56
CA SER A 303 -36.42 -10.06 20.03
C SER A 303 -36.24 -8.66 20.64
N PRO A 304 -37.00 -8.30 21.70
CA PRO A 304 -36.75 -7.07 22.46
C PRO A 304 -35.40 -7.08 23.20
N HIS A 305 -34.80 -8.26 23.43
CA HIS A 305 -33.50 -8.40 24.10
C HIS A 305 -32.30 -8.15 23.16
N LYS A 306 -32.52 -7.81 21.87
CA LYS A 306 -31.46 -7.65 20.86
C LYS A 306 -30.43 -6.57 21.22
N SER A 307 -30.83 -5.55 21.99
CA SER A 307 -29.94 -4.52 22.54
C SER A 307 -28.94 -5.07 23.56
N GLU A 308 -29.30 -6.10 24.32
CA GLU A 308 -28.41 -6.75 25.29
C GLU A 308 -27.33 -7.59 24.60
N LEU A 309 -27.70 -8.32 23.53
CA LEU A 309 -26.75 -8.99 22.66
C LEU A 309 -25.76 -7.98 22.04
N HIS A 310 -26.27 -6.88 21.46
CA HIS A 310 -25.40 -5.86 20.83
C HIS A 310 -24.42 -5.26 21.85
N ARG A 311 -24.90 -4.85 23.03
CA ARG A 311 -24.04 -4.39 24.15
C ARG A 311 -22.93 -5.40 24.47
N TRP A 312 -23.29 -6.68 24.60
CA TRP A 312 -22.32 -7.74 24.93
C TRP A 312 -21.27 -7.94 23.83
N VAL A 313 -21.65 -7.92 22.55
CA VAL A 313 -20.66 -8.03 21.46
C VAL A 313 -19.71 -6.83 21.47
N MET A 314 -20.20 -5.61 21.71
CA MET A 314 -19.36 -4.43 21.87
C MET A 314 -18.36 -4.59 23.04
N GLU A 315 -18.81 -5.07 24.20
CA GLU A 315 -17.94 -5.40 25.35
C GLU A 315 -16.88 -6.46 24.99
N GLN A 316 -17.23 -7.47 24.18
CA GLN A 316 -16.27 -8.47 23.70
C GLN A 316 -15.28 -7.86 22.69
N THR A 317 -15.72 -6.93 21.83
CA THR A 317 -14.89 -6.24 20.83
C THR A 317 -13.84 -5.34 21.50
N VAL A 318 -14.24 -4.56 22.53
CA VAL A 318 -13.30 -3.78 23.34
C VAL A 318 -12.28 -4.69 24.05
N THR A 319 -12.75 -5.81 24.60
CA THR A 319 -11.90 -6.83 25.25
C THR A 319 -10.90 -7.45 24.27
N PHE A 320 -11.34 -7.81 23.07
CA PHE A 320 -10.47 -8.30 21.99
C PHE A 320 -9.45 -7.24 21.57
N ALA A 321 -9.87 -5.98 21.37
CA ALA A 321 -8.98 -4.89 20.98
C ALA A 321 -7.90 -4.60 22.04
N PHE A 322 -8.19 -4.79 23.33
CA PHE A 322 -7.16 -4.73 24.38
C PHE A 322 -6.07 -5.80 24.20
N TYR A 323 -6.45 -7.05 23.93
CA TYR A 323 -5.49 -8.12 23.64
C TYR A 323 -4.70 -7.85 22.35
N PHE A 324 -5.38 -7.43 21.28
CA PHE A 324 -4.76 -7.03 20.01
C PHE A 324 -3.71 -5.94 20.21
N ASN A 325 -4.10 -4.83 20.85
CA ASN A 325 -3.25 -3.68 21.10
C ASN A 325 -2.03 -4.02 21.98
N ASN A 326 -2.18 -4.92 22.95
CA ASN A 326 -1.05 -5.34 23.78
C ASN A 326 -0.10 -6.29 23.03
N TYR A 327 -0.63 -7.12 22.14
CA TYR A 327 0.19 -7.95 21.26
C TYR A 327 1.01 -7.10 20.28
N VAL A 328 0.36 -6.18 19.57
CA VAL A 328 1.01 -5.26 18.62
C VAL A 328 2.09 -4.41 19.31
N LYS A 329 1.88 -3.97 20.57
CA LYS A 329 2.90 -3.31 21.39
C LYS A 329 4.08 -4.21 21.80
N SER A 330 3.90 -5.53 21.85
CA SER A 330 4.99 -6.49 22.09
C SER A 330 5.76 -6.86 20.81
N MET A 331 5.15 -6.67 19.64
CA MET A 331 5.71 -6.95 18.31
C MET A 331 6.51 -5.78 17.70
N VAL A 332 7.05 -4.88 18.52
CA VAL A 332 7.74 -3.67 18.07
C VAL A 332 9.22 -3.99 17.73
N GLU A 333 9.40 -4.88 16.76
CA GLU A 333 10.65 -5.05 16.03
C GLU A 333 10.65 -4.14 14.78
N PRO A 334 11.69 -3.31 14.55
CA PRO A 334 11.65 -2.28 13.51
C PRO A 334 11.45 -2.77 12.07
N SER A 335 11.84 -4.01 11.77
CA SER A 335 11.89 -4.59 10.42
C SER A 335 10.81 -5.63 10.11
N SER A 336 10.04 -6.08 11.11
CA SER A 336 9.06 -7.19 11.00
C SER A 336 7.69 -6.85 11.59
N GLY A 337 7.62 -5.83 12.47
CA GLY A 337 6.42 -5.48 13.23
C GLY A 337 5.28 -4.89 12.39
N LEU A 338 5.57 -4.17 11.29
CA LEU A 338 4.55 -3.55 10.45
C LEU A 338 3.75 -4.61 9.69
N SER A 339 4.40 -5.42 8.85
CA SER A 339 3.81 -6.54 8.12
C SER A 339 3.01 -7.48 9.04
N THR A 340 3.56 -7.84 10.20
CA THR A 340 2.84 -8.65 11.21
C THR A 340 1.56 -7.97 11.71
N ALA A 341 1.57 -6.64 11.88
CA ALA A 341 0.39 -5.87 12.27
C ALA A 341 -0.62 -5.71 11.12
N VAL A 342 -0.17 -5.58 9.88
CA VAL A 342 -1.03 -5.55 8.67
C VAL A 342 -1.76 -6.87 8.48
N GLU A 343 -1.04 -8.01 8.51
CA GLU A 343 -1.65 -9.35 8.42
C GLU A 343 -2.70 -9.57 9.53
N ALA A 344 -2.41 -9.09 10.73
CA ALA A 344 -3.33 -9.17 11.87
C ALA A 344 -4.58 -8.29 11.67
N VAL A 345 -4.43 -7.07 11.15
CA VAL A 345 -5.55 -6.20 10.75
C VAL A 345 -6.41 -6.87 9.69
N GLN A 346 -5.84 -7.29 8.57
CA GLN A 346 -6.56 -7.97 7.48
C GLN A 346 -7.31 -9.21 8.00
N SER A 347 -6.65 -10.02 8.80
CA SER A 347 -7.25 -11.19 9.44
C SER A 347 -8.47 -10.80 10.28
N THR A 348 -8.33 -9.81 11.16
CA THR A 348 -9.42 -9.36 12.05
C THR A 348 -10.58 -8.76 11.24
N MET A 349 -10.29 -7.92 10.24
CA MET A 349 -11.29 -7.33 9.36
C MET A 349 -12.09 -8.39 8.59
N SER A 350 -11.43 -9.43 8.09
CA SER A 350 -12.12 -10.53 7.40
C SER A 350 -13.14 -11.25 8.30
N TYR A 351 -12.84 -11.41 9.59
CA TYR A 351 -13.78 -11.95 10.57
C TYR A 351 -14.85 -10.95 10.99
N CYS A 352 -14.55 -9.64 10.98
CA CYS A 352 -15.52 -8.57 11.20
C CYS A 352 -16.60 -8.57 10.11
N SER A 353 -16.21 -8.54 8.84
CA SER A 353 -17.15 -8.59 7.70
C SER A 353 -18.03 -9.84 7.71
N LEU A 354 -17.52 -10.97 8.23
CA LEU A 354 -18.30 -12.21 8.42
C LEU A 354 -19.35 -12.11 9.54
N LEU A 355 -19.18 -11.23 10.55
CA LEU A 355 -20.22 -10.90 11.53
C LEU A 355 -21.20 -9.85 11.01
N GLU A 356 -20.74 -8.91 10.19
CA GLU A 356 -21.57 -7.88 9.57
C GLU A 356 -22.56 -8.49 8.58
N ALA A 357 -22.14 -9.52 7.84
CA ALA A 357 -23.01 -10.40 7.04
C ALA A 357 -24.06 -11.19 7.86
N GLN A 358 -23.99 -11.17 9.20
CA GLN A 358 -24.98 -11.73 10.12
C GLN A 358 -25.81 -10.63 10.83
N GLY A 359 -25.71 -9.37 10.40
CA GLY A 359 -26.43 -8.24 10.98
C GLY A 359 -25.84 -7.73 12.29
N ILE A 360 -24.52 -7.87 12.48
CA ILE A 360 -23.78 -7.42 13.67
C ILE A 360 -22.71 -6.42 13.24
N GLU A 361 -23.07 -5.15 13.17
CA GLU A 361 -22.20 -4.02 12.82
C GLU A 361 -21.15 -3.77 13.91
N LEU A 362 -19.86 -3.82 13.55
CA LEU A 362 -18.74 -3.71 14.52
C LEU A 362 -17.52 -2.94 13.99
N ARG A 363 -17.35 -2.83 12.67
CA ARG A 363 -16.14 -2.33 12.02
C ARG A 363 -15.71 -0.95 12.51
N SER A 364 -16.65 -0.04 12.71
CA SER A 364 -16.40 1.32 13.23
C SER A 364 -15.72 1.32 14.60
N SER A 365 -16.25 0.56 15.57
CA SER A 365 -15.71 0.50 16.93
C SER A 365 -14.46 -0.38 17.04
N LEU A 366 -14.36 -1.42 16.21
CA LEU A 366 -13.13 -2.20 16.07
C LEU A 366 -11.96 -1.33 15.58
N ILE A 367 -12.20 -0.51 14.54
CA ILE A 367 -11.24 0.46 14.04
C ILE A 367 -10.87 1.47 15.14
N GLU A 368 -11.86 2.09 15.78
CA GLU A 368 -11.66 3.08 16.86
C GLU A 368 -10.67 2.60 17.93
N HIS A 369 -10.83 1.35 18.39
CA HIS A 369 -9.99 0.79 19.44
C HIS A 369 -8.62 0.29 18.96
N ILE A 370 -8.48 -0.14 17.71
CA ILE A 370 -7.23 -0.71 17.18
C ILE A 370 -6.32 0.33 16.50
N ARG A 371 -6.90 1.32 15.80
CA ARG A 371 -6.18 2.34 15.01
C ARG A 371 -4.96 2.95 15.74
N PRO A 372 -5.03 3.32 17.04
CA PRO A 372 -3.91 3.96 17.72
C PRO A 372 -2.68 3.05 17.95
N SER A 373 -2.83 1.71 17.96
CA SER A 373 -1.68 0.81 18.07
C SER A 373 -0.99 0.62 16.72
N ILE A 374 -1.76 0.52 15.63
CA ILE A 374 -1.28 0.43 14.25
C ILE A 374 -0.53 1.71 13.87
N GLN A 375 -1.11 2.89 14.11
CA GLN A 375 -0.45 4.19 13.90
C GLN A 375 0.89 4.28 14.65
N LYS A 376 0.97 3.74 15.88
CA LYS A 376 2.22 3.72 16.65
C LYS A 376 3.27 2.79 16.06
N VAL A 377 2.91 1.61 15.57
CA VAL A 377 3.85 0.70 14.90
C VAL A 377 4.34 1.31 13.58
N PHE A 378 3.43 1.88 12.79
CA PHE A 378 3.79 2.59 11.56
C PHE A 378 4.78 3.74 11.83
N GLN A 379 4.54 4.61 12.82
CA GLN A 379 5.50 5.66 13.17
C GLN A 379 6.86 5.10 13.56
N ILE A 380 6.93 4.01 14.33
CA ILE A 380 8.21 3.41 14.74
C ILE A 380 8.95 2.81 13.53
N HIS A 381 8.23 2.26 12.55
CA HIS A 381 8.79 1.84 11.29
C HIS A 381 9.30 3.03 10.47
N ILE A 382 8.56 4.14 10.37
CA ILE A 382 9.02 5.40 9.75
C ILE A 382 10.30 5.93 10.44
N GLU A 383 10.38 5.96 11.78
CA GLU A 383 11.60 6.36 12.51
C GLU A 383 12.79 5.40 12.34
N HIS A 384 12.55 4.15 11.93
CA HIS A 384 13.59 3.23 11.49
C HIS A 384 14.03 3.52 10.05
N LEU A 385 13.07 3.69 9.14
CA LEU A 385 13.31 3.98 7.73
C LEU A 385 14.05 5.32 7.52
N LYS A 386 13.77 6.35 8.32
CA LYS A 386 14.56 7.61 8.33
C LYS A 386 16.06 7.35 8.55
N LYS A 387 16.41 6.36 9.37
CA LYS A 387 17.82 5.95 9.63
C LYS A 387 18.37 5.10 8.49
N VAL A 388 17.55 4.23 7.90
CA VAL A 388 17.91 3.48 6.68
C VAL A 388 18.21 4.44 5.53
N ILE A 389 17.41 5.50 5.36
CA ILE A 389 17.64 6.59 4.39
C ILE A 389 19.02 7.20 4.58
N GLY A 390 19.38 7.62 5.81
CA GLY A 390 20.72 8.15 6.11
C GLY A 390 21.87 7.22 5.73
N ILE A 391 21.69 5.90 5.89
CA ILE A 391 22.70 4.87 5.56
C ILE A 391 22.82 4.64 4.05
N ILE A 392 21.71 4.71 3.29
CA ILE A 392 21.75 4.55 1.82
C ILE A 392 22.27 5.81 1.12
N THR A 393 22.14 6.99 1.72
CA THR A 393 22.76 8.24 1.23
C THR A 393 24.22 8.38 1.63
N SER A 394 24.64 7.91 2.81
CA SER A 394 26.05 7.91 3.21
C SER A 394 26.94 6.98 2.39
N SER A 395 26.32 6.13 1.55
CA SER A 395 26.97 5.17 0.66
C SER A 395 26.65 5.43 -0.82
N ASP A 396 26.14 6.62 -1.15
CA ASP A 396 25.93 7.05 -2.54
C ASP A 396 27.15 7.82 -3.06
N THR A 397 27.47 7.64 -4.34
CA THR A 397 28.53 8.37 -5.06
C THR A 397 27.98 9.55 -5.87
N TRP A 398 26.64 9.71 -5.87
CA TRP A 398 25.88 10.68 -6.66
C TRP A 398 25.93 10.45 -8.17
N VAL A 399 26.41 9.27 -8.62
CA VAL A 399 26.42 8.88 -10.03
C VAL A 399 25.04 8.38 -10.45
N LEU A 400 24.46 9.00 -11.48
CA LEU A 400 23.19 8.56 -12.07
C LEU A 400 23.36 7.24 -12.83
N GLY A 401 22.38 6.35 -12.72
CA GLY A 401 22.31 5.12 -13.50
C GLY A 401 20.88 4.77 -13.87
N ARG A 402 20.71 3.97 -14.93
CA ARG A 402 19.40 3.57 -15.47
C ARG A 402 18.58 2.82 -14.41
N TYR A 403 17.31 3.16 -14.30
CA TYR A 403 16.33 2.52 -13.44
C TYR A 403 15.05 2.26 -14.23
N LEU A 404 14.56 1.02 -14.22
CA LEU A 404 13.35 0.61 -14.95
C LEU A 404 12.12 1.17 -14.24
N VAL A 405 11.26 1.89 -14.97
CA VAL A 405 10.01 2.46 -14.45
C VAL A 405 8.86 1.54 -14.85
N SER A 406 8.26 0.83 -13.90
CA SER A 406 7.24 -0.19 -14.16
C SER A 406 6.12 -0.23 -13.11
N GLY A 407 4.94 -0.73 -13.50
CA GLY A 407 3.79 -0.91 -12.60
C GLY A 407 3.28 0.39 -11.99
N ILE A 408 3.22 0.45 -10.66
CA ILE A 408 2.77 1.66 -9.91
C ILE A 408 3.67 2.87 -10.22
N LEU A 409 4.95 2.64 -10.53
CA LEU A 409 5.91 3.70 -10.89
C LEU A 409 5.62 4.33 -12.27
N SER A 410 4.89 3.64 -13.16
CA SER A 410 4.52 4.17 -14.48
C SER A 410 3.62 5.41 -14.34
N PRO A 411 3.96 6.56 -14.93
CA PRO A 411 3.11 7.74 -14.92
C PRO A 411 2.03 7.64 -16.00
N ASP A 412 0.95 6.90 -15.71
CA ASP A 412 -0.18 6.76 -16.63
C ASP A 412 -0.91 8.10 -16.83
N SER A 413 -1.35 8.36 -18.05
CA SER A 413 -1.57 9.71 -18.57
C SER A 413 -2.80 10.43 -18.00
N TYR A 414 -2.56 11.38 -17.09
CA TYR A 414 -3.53 12.43 -16.69
C TYR A 414 -3.01 13.86 -16.92
N SER A 415 -1.99 14.01 -17.77
CA SER A 415 -1.54 15.29 -18.35
C SER A 415 -1.31 15.08 -19.84
N ALA A 416 -1.93 15.91 -20.69
CA ALA A 416 -1.71 15.88 -22.13
C ALA A 416 -0.41 16.58 -22.58
N ASN A 417 0.25 17.31 -21.68
CA ASN A 417 1.27 18.32 -22.03
C ASN A 417 2.68 18.05 -21.47
N SER A 418 2.90 16.99 -20.69
CA SER A 418 4.22 16.64 -20.13
C SER A 418 4.72 15.31 -20.73
N GLY A 419 5.66 15.40 -21.67
CA GLY A 419 6.04 14.30 -22.54
C GLY A 419 6.60 13.05 -21.85
N GLN A 420 5.94 11.92 -22.17
CA GLN A 420 6.34 10.52 -22.06
C GLN A 420 7.73 10.29 -21.45
N LEU A 421 7.76 9.81 -20.21
CA LEU A 421 8.97 9.21 -19.65
C LEU A 421 9.27 7.91 -20.42
N SER A 422 10.56 7.67 -20.65
CA SER A 422 11.03 6.42 -21.26
C SER A 422 10.83 5.26 -20.27
N GLU A 423 10.89 4.03 -20.77
CA GLU A 423 10.87 2.78 -19.99
C GLU A 423 11.93 2.78 -18.86
N TYR A 424 12.98 3.58 -19.01
CA TYR A 424 14.00 3.84 -18.01
C TYR A 424 14.13 5.33 -17.68
N CYS A 425 14.32 5.65 -16.40
CA CYS A 425 14.80 6.96 -15.95
C CYS A 425 16.25 6.87 -15.44
N LEU A 426 16.84 8.01 -15.08
CA LEU A 426 18.17 8.10 -14.47
C LEU A 426 18.04 8.51 -13.00
N LEU A 427 18.62 7.72 -12.10
CA LEU A 427 18.59 7.93 -10.65
C LEU A 427 19.93 7.57 -10.00
N ALA A 428 20.28 8.28 -8.92
CA ALA A 428 21.43 7.95 -8.07
C ALA A 428 21.15 6.67 -7.25
N ASN A 429 22.18 6.11 -6.59
CA ASN A 429 22.05 4.81 -5.94
C ASN A 429 21.10 4.85 -4.73
N SER A 430 21.12 5.94 -3.97
CA SER A 430 20.16 6.22 -2.90
C SER A 430 18.76 6.49 -3.44
N GLY A 431 18.63 7.14 -4.61
CA GLY A 431 17.36 7.45 -5.24
C GLY A 431 16.59 6.20 -5.67
N ARG A 432 17.27 5.26 -6.35
CA ARG A 432 16.71 3.94 -6.70
C ARG A 432 16.22 3.19 -5.46
N LYS A 433 17.02 3.20 -4.39
CA LYS A 433 16.68 2.56 -3.11
C LYS A 433 15.51 3.27 -2.40
N PHE A 434 15.45 4.60 -2.42
CA PHE A 434 14.38 5.41 -1.82
C PHE A 434 13.02 5.16 -2.48
N ILE A 435 12.97 5.14 -3.82
CA ILE A 435 11.74 4.82 -4.57
C ILE A 435 11.30 3.37 -4.28
N THR A 436 12.22 2.41 -4.36
CA THR A 436 11.91 0.99 -4.10
C THR A 436 11.41 0.76 -2.66
N LEU A 437 12.02 1.43 -1.67
CA LEU A 437 11.60 1.42 -0.27
C LEU A 437 10.23 2.06 -0.09
N SER A 438 9.97 3.19 -0.75
CA SER A 438 8.66 3.88 -0.72
C SER A 438 7.54 3.04 -1.36
N GLN A 439 7.86 2.31 -2.43
CA GLN A 439 6.91 1.39 -3.08
C GLN A 439 6.60 0.20 -2.17
N ALA A 440 7.61 -0.45 -1.59
CA ALA A 440 7.42 -1.57 -0.67
C ALA A 440 6.53 -1.17 0.53
N ILE A 441 6.74 0.02 1.09
CA ILE A 441 5.88 0.56 2.16
C ILE A 441 4.44 0.73 1.67
N LEU A 442 4.22 1.35 0.50
CA LEU A 442 2.87 1.55 -0.04
C LEU A 442 2.13 0.23 -0.30
N GLU A 443 2.83 -0.79 -0.81
CA GLU A 443 2.28 -2.13 -1.01
C GLU A 443 1.96 -2.82 0.34
N GLU A 444 2.82 -2.66 1.34
CA GLU A 444 2.64 -3.19 2.70
C GLU A 444 1.50 -2.50 3.46
N VAL A 445 1.33 -1.17 3.34
CA VAL A 445 0.30 -0.41 4.08
C VAL A 445 -1.02 -0.22 3.32
N SER A 446 -1.11 -0.60 2.05
CA SER A 446 -2.35 -0.55 1.26
C SER A 446 -3.58 -1.11 2.00
N PRO A 447 -3.52 -2.26 2.72
CA PRO A 447 -4.66 -2.77 3.49
C PRO A 447 -5.06 -1.94 4.72
N LEU A 448 -4.25 -0.96 5.12
CA LEU A 448 -4.53 -0.05 6.24
C LEU A 448 -5.29 1.22 5.82
N ILE A 449 -5.40 1.51 4.51
CA ILE A 449 -6.19 2.63 3.99
C ILE A 449 -7.64 2.51 4.49
N GLU A 450 -8.20 1.29 4.43
CA GLU A 450 -9.53 0.91 4.93
C GLU A 450 -9.78 1.12 6.47
N MET A 451 -8.77 1.51 7.25
CA MET A 451 -8.88 1.80 8.70
C MET A 451 -9.05 3.28 9.06
N HIS A 452 -9.10 4.17 8.07
CA HIS A 452 -8.95 5.62 8.26
C HIS A 452 -7.61 5.99 8.92
N ILE A 453 -6.51 5.59 8.27
CA ILE A 453 -5.12 5.88 8.67
C ILE A 453 -4.40 6.69 7.56
N GLU A 454 -5.09 7.02 6.47
CA GLU A 454 -4.56 7.54 5.20
C GLU A 454 -3.67 8.77 5.40
N GLY A 455 -4.14 9.79 6.11
CA GLY A 455 -3.35 10.99 6.42
C GLY A 455 -2.11 10.71 7.30
N SER A 456 -2.15 9.66 8.15
CA SER A 456 -0.96 9.21 8.88
C SER A 456 0.06 8.53 7.95
N LEU A 457 -0.41 7.74 6.98
CA LEU A 457 0.44 7.10 5.97
C LEU A 457 1.10 8.14 5.06
N LEU A 458 0.31 9.06 4.51
CA LEU A 458 0.76 10.19 3.70
C LEU A 458 1.79 11.05 4.46
N ARG A 459 1.48 11.41 5.72
CA ARG A 459 2.42 12.15 6.58
C ARG A 459 3.73 11.40 6.83
N GLY A 460 3.67 10.08 7.05
CA GLY A 460 4.87 9.25 7.22
C GLY A 460 5.76 9.21 5.97
N LEU A 461 5.16 9.09 4.80
CA LEU A 461 5.87 9.12 3.52
C LEU A 461 6.47 10.52 3.23
N LEU A 462 5.73 11.59 3.52
CA LEU A 462 6.24 12.97 3.49
C LEU A 462 7.44 13.19 4.42
N ASP A 463 7.39 12.62 5.62
CA ASP A 463 8.48 12.66 6.60
C ASP A 463 9.75 11.96 6.08
N LEU A 464 9.62 10.85 5.34
CA LEU A 464 10.74 10.17 4.68
C LEU A 464 11.32 11.00 3.53
N PHE A 465 10.46 11.56 2.68
CA PHE A 465 10.89 12.46 1.58
C PHE A 465 11.61 13.70 2.13
N THR A 466 11.11 14.30 3.21
CA THR A 466 11.71 15.48 3.86
C THR A 466 13.10 15.17 4.44
N VAL A 467 13.30 13.98 5.01
CA VAL A 467 14.63 13.54 5.45
C VAL A 467 15.56 13.33 4.25
N TYR A 468 15.06 12.77 3.15
CA TYR A 468 15.86 12.60 1.94
C TYR A 468 16.27 13.95 1.33
N THR A 469 15.35 14.93 1.19
CA THR A 469 15.69 16.26 0.64
C THR A 469 16.67 17.02 1.51
N ALA A 470 16.52 16.98 2.85
CA ALA A 470 17.47 17.60 3.77
C ALA A 470 18.90 17.03 3.63
N ILE A 471 19.04 15.74 3.33
CA ILE A 471 20.35 15.11 3.09
C ILE A 471 20.94 15.53 1.73
N LEU A 472 20.13 15.62 0.66
CA LEU A 472 20.61 16.13 -0.63
C LEU A 472 21.03 17.61 -0.54
N GLU A 473 20.29 18.43 0.22
CA GLU A 473 20.65 19.82 0.50
C GLU A 473 21.97 19.93 1.29
N SER A 474 22.20 19.04 2.25
CA SER A 474 23.46 18.96 3.01
C SER A 474 24.64 18.41 2.19
N ALA A 475 24.38 17.52 1.22
CA ALA A 475 25.38 17.04 0.27
C ALA A 475 25.77 18.12 -0.76
N LEU A 476 24.83 19.03 -1.08
CA LEU A 476 25.05 20.18 -1.96
C LEU A 476 25.73 21.35 -1.25
N LEU A 477 25.30 21.69 -0.03
CA LEU A 477 25.83 22.78 0.77
C LEU A 477 26.91 22.27 1.72
N ASN A 478 28.18 22.34 1.30
CA ASN A 478 29.35 22.01 2.14
C ASN A 478 29.21 22.65 3.54
N PRO A 479 28.97 21.88 4.62
CA PRO A 479 28.54 22.48 5.88
C PRO A 479 29.75 23.01 6.67
N THR A 480 29.99 24.31 6.56
CA THR A 480 31.07 25.01 7.26
C THR A 480 30.73 25.23 8.74
N GLU A 481 31.32 24.41 9.61
CA GLU A 481 31.65 24.73 11.01
C GLU A 481 30.58 25.49 11.83
N THR A 482 29.45 24.85 12.20
CA THR A 482 28.70 25.32 13.40
C THR A 482 27.77 24.30 14.06
N GLU A 483 27.15 23.40 13.31
CA GLU A 483 26.20 22.41 13.86
C GLU A 483 26.77 20.98 13.84
N GLU A 484 26.22 20.08 14.67
CA GLU A 484 26.65 18.67 14.77
C GLU A 484 26.17 17.86 13.56
N VAL A 485 26.75 18.13 12.40
CA VAL A 485 26.50 17.37 11.16
C VAL A 485 26.89 15.92 11.35
N ASP A 486 25.96 15.03 11.03
CA ASP A 486 26.21 13.59 10.99
C ASP A 486 27.31 13.30 9.96
N SER A 487 28.49 12.89 10.44
CA SER A 487 29.77 12.82 9.70
C SER A 487 29.85 11.71 8.64
N ARG A 488 28.69 11.35 8.10
CA ARG A 488 28.43 10.27 7.15
C ARG A 488 27.85 10.77 5.82
N ILE A 489 27.43 12.03 5.70
CA ILE A 489 26.91 12.57 4.44
C ILE A 489 28.05 12.73 3.42
N ASN A 490 27.95 12.06 2.27
CA ASN A 490 28.92 12.22 1.19
C ASN A 490 28.65 13.54 0.44
N ILE A 491 29.68 14.39 0.27
CA ILE A 491 29.54 15.72 -0.31
C ILE A 491 29.67 15.65 -1.84
N ALA A 492 28.86 16.42 -2.57
CA ALA A 492 28.99 16.57 -4.01
C ALA A 492 30.07 17.62 -4.33
N GLU A 493 31.30 17.15 -4.55
CA GLU A 493 32.46 18.00 -4.85
C GLU A 493 32.46 18.49 -6.30
N SER A 494 32.16 17.60 -7.25
CA SER A 494 32.15 17.93 -8.69
C SER A 494 30.84 18.64 -9.11
N VAL A 495 30.89 19.36 -10.25
CA VAL A 495 29.70 19.99 -10.84
C VAL A 495 28.72 18.92 -11.35
N GLU A 496 29.23 17.84 -11.94
CA GLU A 496 28.46 16.67 -12.38
C GLU A 496 27.66 16.02 -11.23
N GLN A 497 28.28 15.84 -10.05
CA GLN A 497 27.59 15.32 -8.86
C GLN A 497 26.51 16.29 -8.37
N GLN A 498 26.76 17.61 -8.43
CA GLN A 498 25.79 18.63 -8.01
C GLN A 498 24.59 18.72 -8.95
N ILE A 499 24.80 18.58 -10.28
CA ILE A 499 23.73 18.39 -11.27
C ILE A 499 22.95 17.11 -10.94
N SER A 500 23.67 16.00 -10.71
CA SER A 500 23.09 14.69 -10.44
C SER A 500 22.21 14.66 -9.19
N LEU A 501 22.56 15.37 -8.12
CA LEU A 501 21.71 15.56 -6.95
C LEU A 501 20.33 16.13 -7.30
N ILE A 502 20.28 17.19 -8.12
CA ILE A 502 19.05 17.91 -8.46
C ILE A 502 18.23 17.13 -9.49
N ALA A 503 18.89 16.53 -10.48
CA ALA A 503 18.26 15.64 -11.46
C ALA A 503 17.60 14.43 -10.75
N ASN A 504 18.34 13.79 -9.84
CA ASN A 504 17.85 12.69 -9.01
C ASN A 504 16.61 13.12 -8.20
N LEU A 505 16.65 14.27 -7.49
CA LEU A 505 15.46 14.76 -6.77
C LEU A 505 14.29 15.05 -7.71
N SER A 506 14.53 15.67 -8.87
CA SER A 506 13.49 16.05 -9.83
C SER A 506 12.77 14.84 -10.43
N ILE A 507 13.48 13.72 -10.66
CA ILE A 507 12.89 12.45 -11.09
C ILE A 507 12.17 11.74 -9.94
N ILE A 508 12.76 11.74 -8.73
CA ILE A 508 12.12 11.17 -7.53
C ILE A 508 10.80 11.87 -7.24
N ALA A 509 10.75 13.20 -7.32
CA ALA A 509 9.54 14.00 -7.14
C ALA A 509 8.41 13.55 -8.08
N GLN A 510 8.70 13.40 -9.39
CA GLN A 510 7.71 12.96 -10.38
C GLN A 510 7.19 11.54 -10.10
N ILE A 511 8.09 10.60 -9.82
CA ILE A 511 7.71 9.20 -9.55
C ILE A 511 6.94 9.10 -8.23
N PHE A 512 7.41 9.75 -7.16
CA PHE A 512 6.81 9.72 -5.83
C PHE A 512 5.42 10.36 -5.81
N SER A 513 5.23 11.50 -6.48
CA SER A 513 3.90 12.11 -6.66
C SER A 513 2.95 11.19 -7.43
N SER A 514 3.43 10.51 -8.48
CA SER A 514 2.63 9.50 -9.22
C SER A 514 2.24 8.32 -8.32
N MET A 515 3.18 7.79 -7.53
CA MET A 515 2.94 6.69 -6.59
C MET A 515 1.88 7.04 -5.55
N ILE A 516 1.97 8.22 -4.91
CA ILE A 516 1.03 8.65 -3.88
C ILE A 516 -0.34 8.96 -4.50
N ARG A 517 -0.43 9.66 -5.64
CA ARG A 517 -1.71 9.91 -6.30
C ARG A 517 -2.39 8.62 -6.75
N LYS A 518 -1.63 7.61 -7.20
CA LYS A 518 -2.17 6.26 -7.48
C LYS A 518 -2.64 5.54 -6.22
N ALA A 519 -1.87 5.55 -5.14
CA ALA A 519 -2.18 4.82 -3.91
C ALA A 519 -3.40 5.36 -3.17
N PHE A 520 -3.67 6.67 -3.25
CA PHE A 520 -4.79 7.33 -2.55
C PHE A 520 -5.91 7.81 -3.49
N ASN A 521 -5.94 7.38 -4.75
CA ASN A 521 -6.88 7.87 -5.79
C ASN A 521 -8.36 7.80 -5.37
N ASP A 522 -8.78 6.74 -4.69
CA ASP A 522 -10.17 6.57 -4.25
C ASP A 522 -10.48 7.30 -2.93
N THR A 523 -9.50 8.01 -2.36
CA THR A 523 -9.54 8.67 -1.05
C THR A 523 -9.91 10.14 -1.20
N TYR A 524 -11.06 10.44 -1.80
CA TYR A 524 -11.52 11.80 -2.14
C TYR A 524 -11.40 12.85 -1.01
N HIS A 525 -11.52 12.43 0.26
CA HIS A 525 -11.41 13.32 1.40
C HIS A 525 -9.97 13.79 1.70
N LEU A 526 -8.96 13.15 1.12
CA LEU A 526 -7.55 13.56 1.15
C LEU A 526 -7.13 14.41 -0.06
N GLN A 527 -7.99 14.66 -1.06
CA GLN A 527 -7.55 15.31 -2.31
C GLN A 527 -6.82 16.64 -2.06
N PHE A 528 -7.34 17.50 -1.18
CA PHE A 528 -6.69 18.76 -0.81
C PHE A 528 -5.33 18.56 -0.09
N GLU A 529 -5.18 17.48 0.68
CA GLU A 529 -3.91 17.11 1.33
C GLU A 529 -2.90 16.57 0.31
N ILE A 530 -3.38 15.85 -0.72
CA ILE A 530 -2.59 15.41 -1.89
C ILE A 530 -2.16 16.61 -2.76
N ASP A 531 -3.02 17.62 -2.91
CA ASP A 531 -2.70 18.83 -3.68
C ASP A 531 -1.63 19.69 -2.98
N ASP A 532 -1.72 19.92 -1.65
CA ASP A 532 -0.64 20.61 -0.91
C ASP A 532 0.61 19.74 -0.74
N TYR A 533 0.49 18.41 -0.73
CA TYR A 533 1.61 17.47 -0.85
C TYR A 533 2.37 17.64 -2.18
N GLU A 534 1.66 17.73 -3.31
CA GLU A 534 2.29 17.93 -4.62
C GLU A 534 2.97 19.31 -4.67
N LEU A 535 2.35 20.35 -4.11
CA LEU A 535 3.00 21.66 -3.92
C LEU A 535 4.21 21.59 -2.97
N PHE A 536 4.15 20.84 -1.87
CA PHE A 536 5.27 20.66 -0.93
C PHE A 536 6.48 20.00 -1.60
N ILE A 537 6.25 19.01 -2.46
CA ILE A 537 7.31 18.37 -3.25
C ILE A 537 7.97 19.36 -4.20
N HIS A 538 7.18 20.13 -4.97
CA HIS A 538 7.71 21.15 -5.86
C HIS A 538 8.52 22.21 -5.09
N ARG A 539 7.99 22.72 -3.96
CA ARG A 539 8.72 23.64 -3.05
C ARG A 539 10.08 23.10 -2.59
N ASN A 540 10.22 21.79 -2.33
CA ASN A 540 11.50 21.17 -1.96
C ASN A 540 12.47 21.09 -3.16
N CYS A 541 11.96 20.76 -4.36
CA CYS A 541 12.77 20.72 -5.58
C CYS A 541 13.30 22.11 -5.93
N ASP A 542 12.44 23.13 -5.85
CA ASP A 542 12.81 24.53 -6.03
C ASP A 542 13.79 25.01 -4.95
N ARG A 543 13.66 24.56 -3.69
CA ARG A 543 14.62 24.89 -2.63
C ARG A 543 16.02 24.34 -2.95
N LEU A 544 16.15 23.07 -3.34
CA LEU A 544 17.44 22.48 -3.73
C LEU A 544 18.04 23.19 -4.96
N ARG A 545 17.21 23.44 -5.98
CA ARG A 545 17.57 24.19 -7.20
C ARG A 545 18.11 25.59 -6.87
N SER A 546 17.42 26.31 -5.99
CA SER A 546 17.81 27.63 -5.53
C SER A 546 19.14 27.64 -4.77
N GLN A 547 19.39 26.62 -3.93
CA GLN A 547 20.68 26.47 -3.25
C GLN A 547 21.83 26.16 -4.21
N PHE A 548 21.57 25.42 -5.29
CA PHE A 548 22.56 25.20 -6.35
C PHE A 548 22.89 26.51 -7.08
N CYS A 549 21.88 27.26 -7.51
CA CYS A 549 22.06 28.56 -8.14
C CYS A 549 22.86 29.52 -7.24
N LYS A 550 22.58 29.55 -5.92
CA LYS A 550 23.36 30.31 -4.93
C LYS A 550 24.82 29.85 -4.85
N LYS A 551 25.08 28.53 -4.84
CA LYS A 551 26.45 27.97 -4.87
C LYS A 551 27.18 28.36 -6.16
N LEU A 552 26.50 28.37 -7.30
CA LEU A 552 27.03 28.79 -8.60
C LEU A 552 27.36 30.29 -8.62
N ILE A 553 26.44 31.15 -8.16
CA ILE A 553 26.67 32.62 -8.03
C ILE A 553 27.83 32.90 -7.09
N LEU A 554 27.93 32.22 -5.94
CA LEU A 554 29.03 32.42 -4.99
C LEU A 554 30.39 31.97 -5.56
N LYS A 555 30.40 30.95 -6.43
CA LYS A 555 31.62 30.46 -7.10
C LYS A 555 32.08 31.36 -8.24
N SER A 556 31.17 31.91 -9.04
CA SER A 556 31.50 32.71 -10.23
C SER A 556 31.50 34.23 -9.99
N LEU A 557 30.64 34.74 -9.10
CA LEU A 557 30.51 36.17 -8.76
C LEU A 557 30.81 36.38 -7.26
N PRO A 558 32.09 36.25 -6.82
CA PRO A 558 32.49 36.48 -5.44
C PRO A 558 32.12 37.89 -4.95
N LEU A 559 31.87 38.01 -3.64
CA LEU A 559 31.25 39.21 -3.05
C LEU A 559 32.13 40.47 -3.11
N GLU A 560 33.45 40.31 -3.21
CA GLU A 560 34.42 41.40 -3.33
C GLU A 560 35.21 41.34 -4.65
N SER A 561 34.54 41.63 -5.78
CA SER A 561 35.25 42.20 -6.91
C SER A 561 35.67 43.64 -6.56
N ASP A 562 36.81 43.78 -5.87
CA ASP A 562 37.41 45.07 -5.57
C ASP A 562 37.87 45.75 -6.87
N TYR A 563 36.95 46.51 -7.49
CA TYR A 563 37.06 47.17 -8.80
C TYR A 563 38.20 48.21 -8.87
N ARG A 564 39.47 47.79 -8.79
CA ARG A 564 40.66 48.65 -8.88
C ARG A 564 40.98 49.06 -10.32
N CYS A 565 40.04 49.71 -10.99
CA CYS A 565 40.15 50.14 -12.38
C CYS A 565 40.82 51.53 -12.51
N ASN A 566 42.10 51.61 -12.13
CA ASN A 566 42.96 52.77 -12.40
C ASN A 566 43.46 52.73 -13.86
N PRO A 567 42.67 53.24 -14.83
CA PRO A 567 43.24 54.29 -15.68
C PRO A 567 42.25 55.43 -16.04
N SER A 568 42.86 56.50 -16.57
CA SER A 568 42.32 57.83 -16.95
C SER A 568 40.92 57.84 -17.62
N PRO A 569 40.06 58.85 -17.37
CA PRO A 569 38.65 58.85 -17.77
C PRO A 569 38.39 59.30 -19.22
N ALA A 570 39.17 58.79 -20.19
CA ALA A 570 39.15 59.26 -21.58
C ALA A 570 38.51 58.29 -22.61
N CYS A 571 38.34 57.01 -22.28
CA CYS A 571 37.62 56.04 -23.11
C CYS A 571 36.83 55.04 -22.23
N CYS A 572 35.56 54.84 -22.59
CA CYS A 572 34.69 53.77 -22.08
C CYS A 572 34.41 52.69 -23.14
N THR A 573 35.02 52.81 -24.34
CA THR A 573 34.88 51.86 -25.45
C THR A 573 35.61 50.54 -25.20
N ASP A 574 36.59 50.56 -24.31
CA ASP A 574 37.58 49.48 -24.11
C ASP A 574 37.22 48.62 -22.88
N LEU A 575 35.95 48.67 -22.46
CA LEU A 575 35.39 47.81 -21.41
C LEU A 575 34.95 46.48 -22.04
N GLU A 576 35.32 45.37 -21.41
CA GLU A 576 34.78 44.03 -21.69
C GLU A 576 33.91 43.58 -20.52
N PRO A 577 33.00 42.60 -20.70
CA PRO A 577 32.23 42.01 -19.60
C PRO A 577 33.14 41.53 -18.46
N SER A 578 32.72 41.74 -17.21
CA SER A 578 33.54 41.44 -16.01
C SER A 578 33.99 39.99 -15.97
N SER A 579 35.19 39.71 -15.46
CA SER A 579 35.76 38.33 -15.45
C SER A 579 34.83 37.32 -14.79
N SER A 580 34.19 37.69 -13.68
CA SER A 580 33.16 36.89 -13.00
C SER A 580 32.00 36.44 -13.90
N TYR A 581 31.57 37.28 -14.84
CA TYR A 581 30.53 36.95 -15.80
C TYR A 581 31.08 36.07 -16.94
N GLN A 582 32.33 36.25 -17.35
CA GLN A 582 33.01 35.34 -18.29
C GLN A 582 33.22 33.95 -17.67
N GLU A 583 33.61 33.89 -16.39
CA GLU A 583 33.70 32.65 -15.59
C GLU A 583 32.33 31.97 -15.45
N LEU A 584 31.25 32.76 -15.27
CA LEU A 584 29.88 32.24 -15.26
C LEU A 584 29.46 31.65 -16.62
N TYR A 585 29.89 32.23 -17.75
CA TYR A 585 29.67 31.64 -19.08
C TYR A 585 30.31 30.24 -19.19
N PHE A 586 31.58 30.09 -18.80
CA PHE A 586 32.25 28.78 -18.80
C PHE A 586 31.60 27.78 -17.82
N ALA A 587 31.16 28.25 -16.64
CA ALA A 587 30.49 27.40 -15.67
C ALA A 587 29.12 26.91 -16.18
N LEU A 588 28.33 27.79 -16.80
CA LEU A 588 27.05 27.45 -17.43
C LEU A 588 27.21 26.56 -18.67
N ARG A 589 28.32 26.68 -19.38
CA ARG A 589 28.62 25.81 -20.52
C ARG A 589 28.92 24.38 -20.07
N LYS A 590 29.84 24.20 -19.12
CA LYS A 590 30.16 22.88 -18.55
C LYS A 590 28.94 22.26 -17.85
N LEU A 591 28.09 23.08 -17.24
CA LEU A 591 26.80 22.65 -16.72
C LEU A 591 25.89 22.06 -17.81
N LYS A 592 25.77 22.72 -18.96
CA LYS A 592 24.96 22.25 -20.08
C LYS A 592 25.50 20.97 -20.71
N GLU A 593 26.82 20.87 -20.90
CA GLU A 593 27.48 19.68 -21.44
C GLU A 593 27.14 18.45 -20.56
N HIS A 594 27.36 18.53 -19.24
CA HIS A 594 26.96 17.48 -18.29
C HIS A 594 25.43 17.25 -18.18
N ALA A 595 24.61 18.28 -18.44
CA ALA A 595 23.14 18.16 -18.41
C ALA A 595 22.58 17.43 -19.65
N GLU A 596 23.23 17.57 -20.80
CA GLU A 596 22.91 16.84 -22.02
C GLU A 596 23.28 15.34 -21.87
N ASP A 597 24.43 15.02 -21.28
CA ASP A 597 24.83 13.64 -20.92
C ASP A 597 23.85 12.96 -19.95
N THR A 598 23.34 13.72 -18.97
CA THR A 598 22.42 13.22 -17.93
C THR A 598 20.94 13.24 -18.36
N VAL A 599 20.66 13.46 -19.66
CA VAL A 599 19.32 13.42 -20.27
C VAL A 599 18.34 14.41 -19.61
N ILE A 600 18.86 15.52 -19.09
CA ILE A 600 18.05 16.57 -18.47
C ILE A 600 17.36 17.37 -19.58
N LYS A 601 16.04 17.47 -19.52
CA LYS A 601 15.24 18.22 -20.50
C LYS A 601 15.67 19.69 -20.49
N MET A 602 15.98 20.26 -21.66
CA MET A 602 16.42 21.66 -21.84
C MET A 602 15.57 22.70 -21.08
N ASN A 603 14.27 22.46 -20.90
CA ASN A 603 13.41 23.32 -20.08
C ASN A 603 13.94 23.52 -18.65
N TRP A 604 14.45 22.48 -18.00
CA TRP A 604 15.04 22.60 -16.66
C TRP A 604 16.26 23.52 -16.64
N LEU A 605 17.09 23.52 -17.70
CA LEU A 605 18.20 24.48 -17.86
C LEU A 605 17.69 25.92 -18.05
N LYS A 606 16.54 26.11 -18.71
CA LYS A 606 15.88 27.43 -18.84
C LYS A 606 15.34 27.92 -17.50
N ASP A 607 14.69 27.05 -16.75
CA ASP A 607 14.08 27.37 -15.45
C ASP A 607 15.17 27.70 -14.42
N LEU A 608 16.27 26.94 -14.44
CA LEU A 608 17.49 27.19 -13.67
C LEU A 608 18.14 28.53 -14.04
N PHE A 609 18.34 28.80 -15.34
CA PHE A 609 18.95 30.05 -15.79
C PHE A 609 18.06 31.27 -15.51
N GLY A 610 16.73 31.14 -15.58
CA GLY A 610 15.79 32.18 -15.18
C GLY A 610 15.96 32.58 -13.71
N GLU A 611 15.92 31.60 -12.81
CA GLU A 611 16.10 31.82 -11.36
C GLU A 611 17.50 32.36 -11.02
N LEU A 612 18.53 31.88 -11.73
CA LEU A 612 19.90 32.39 -11.64
C LEU A 612 19.97 33.87 -12.02
N MET A 613 19.31 34.26 -13.12
CA MET A 613 19.26 35.65 -13.59
C MET A 613 18.51 36.56 -12.62
N GLU A 614 17.36 36.11 -12.10
CA GLU A 614 16.61 36.82 -11.05
C GLU A 614 17.47 37.06 -9.80
N MET A 615 18.17 36.02 -9.30
CA MET A 615 19.06 36.16 -8.13
C MET A 615 20.32 37.00 -8.36
N ILE A 616 20.81 37.12 -9.60
CA ILE A 616 21.89 38.06 -9.92
C ILE A 616 21.34 39.49 -9.91
N LEU A 617 20.20 39.72 -10.58
CA LEU A 617 19.60 41.06 -10.71
C LEU A 617 19.09 41.63 -9.37
N ASP A 618 18.58 40.79 -8.47
CA ASP A 618 18.18 41.21 -7.10
C ASP A 618 19.39 41.36 -6.14
N LYS A 619 20.57 40.79 -6.47
CA LYS A 619 21.84 41.04 -5.75
C LYS A 619 22.44 42.41 -6.15
N GLU A 620 22.19 42.88 -7.36
CA GLU A 620 22.79 44.09 -7.92
C GLU A 620 21.94 45.34 -7.60
N ASP A 621 22.14 45.85 -6.39
CA ASP A 621 21.32 46.85 -5.69
C ASP A 621 21.18 48.23 -6.39
N ILE A 622 20.35 48.28 -7.45
CA ILE A 622 20.02 49.43 -8.32
C ILE A 622 19.57 50.67 -7.51
N SER A 623 19.02 50.45 -6.32
CA SER A 623 18.49 51.49 -5.41
C SER A 623 19.54 52.54 -5.00
N ASN A 624 20.83 52.22 -5.08
CA ASN A 624 21.93 53.09 -4.63
C ASN A 624 22.32 54.23 -5.61
N ILE A 625 21.56 54.46 -6.68
CA ILE A 625 21.79 55.55 -7.66
C ILE A 625 21.21 56.85 -7.11
N THR A 626 22.04 57.66 -6.44
CA THR A 626 21.68 58.98 -5.90
C THR A 626 22.58 60.11 -6.41
N GLU A 627 22.01 61.31 -6.51
CA GLU A 627 22.61 62.49 -7.18
C GLU A 627 23.89 63.02 -6.49
N GLU A 628 24.00 62.91 -5.16
CA GLU A 628 25.03 63.61 -4.37
C GLU A 628 26.46 63.05 -4.40
N ASN A 629 26.71 61.89 -5.03
CA ASN A 629 28.07 61.33 -5.08
C ASN A 629 28.41 60.73 -6.45
N LEU A 630 29.07 61.55 -7.29
CA LEU A 630 29.50 61.18 -8.63
C LEU A 630 31.01 61.39 -8.90
N PRO A 631 31.92 60.73 -8.16
CA PRO A 631 33.24 60.44 -8.73
C PRO A 631 33.07 59.55 -9.97
N ASN A 632 33.96 59.70 -10.97
CA ASN A 632 33.86 58.98 -12.24
C ASN A 632 33.74 57.45 -12.07
N GLU A 633 34.34 56.90 -10.99
CA GLU A 633 34.13 55.56 -10.43
C GLU A 633 32.70 55.02 -10.57
N ARG A 634 31.69 55.77 -10.09
CA ARG A 634 30.30 55.30 -10.04
C ARG A 634 29.66 55.23 -11.43
N CYS A 635 30.03 56.12 -12.35
CA CYS A 635 29.59 56.02 -13.73
C CYS A 635 30.21 54.81 -14.45
N ARG A 636 31.50 54.51 -14.20
CA ARG A 636 32.16 53.33 -14.77
C ARG A 636 31.51 52.03 -14.27
N LYS A 637 31.22 51.94 -12.97
CA LYS A 637 30.52 50.79 -12.37
C LYS A 637 29.12 50.56 -12.97
N PHE A 638 28.34 51.63 -13.22
CA PHE A 638 27.04 51.46 -13.89
C PHE A 638 27.19 50.98 -15.35
N ILE A 639 28.16 51.51 -16.11
CA ILE A 639 28.38 51.08 -17.50
C ILE A 639 28.83 49.62 -17.55
N GLN A 640 29.67 49.18 -16.61
CA GLN A 640 30.08 47.78 -16.45
C GLN A 640 28.88 46.88 -16.12
N LEU A 641 28.10 47.23 -15.08
CA LEU A 641 26.86 46.54 -14.71
C LEU A 641 25.90 46.36 -15.90
N SER A 642 25.71 47.43 -16.68
CA SER A 642 24.87 47.37 -17.87
C SER A 642 25.44 46.45 -18.95
N LEU A 643 26.76 46.47 -19.20
CA LEU A 643 27.44 45.55 -20.12
C LEU A 643 27.32 44.09 -19.66
N ASP A 644 27.51 43.82 -18.37
CA ASP A 644 27.46 42.49 -17.77
C ASP A 644 26.04 41.87 -17.84
N ILE A 645 24.99 42.68 -17.65
CA ILE A 645 23.60 42.23 -17.79
C ILE A 645 23.17 42.05 -19.25
N HIS A 646 23.65 42.88 -20.18
CA HIS A 646 23.49 42.60 -21.62
C HIS A 646 24.24 41.30 -22.00
N PHE A 647 25.39 41.03 -21.40
CA PHE A 647 26.15 39.79 -21.60
C PHE A 647 25.41 38.57 -21.05
N LEU A 648 24.74 38.63 -19.89
CA LEU A 648 23.80 37.58 -19.44
C LEU A 648 22.69 37.31 -20.47
N LEU A 649 22.06 38.35 -21.00
CA LEU A 649 20.99 38.20 -21.99
C LEU A 649 21.50 37.55 -23.29
N GLU A 650 22.72 37.88 -23.74
CA GLU A 650 23.32 37.22 -24.90
C GLU A 650 23.76 35.78 -24.58
N ILE A 651 24.24 35.46 -23.37
CA ILE A 651 24.44 34.07 -22.91
C ILE A 651 23.12 33.29 -22.99
N ALA A 652 21.99 33.89 -22.57
CA ALA A 652 20.68 33.24 -22.63
C ALA A 652 20.24 32.90 -24.07
N LYS A 653 20.51 33.82 -25.01
CA LYS A 653 20.24 33.61 -26.45
C LYS A 653 21.16 32.56 -27.07
N TRP A 654 22.46 32.64 -26.80
CA TRP A 654 23.49 31.75 -27.36
C TRP A 654 23.42 30.33 -26.80
N GLY A 655 23.22 30.17 -25.49
CA GLY A 655 23.11 28.87 -24.83
C GLY A 655 21.80 28.13 -25.13
N GLY A 656 20.77 28.86 -25.56
CA GLY A 656 19.40 28.35 -25.75
C GLY A 656 18.50 28.48 -24.53
N TYR A 657 18.97 29.12 -23.45
CA TYR A 657 18.29 29.26 -22.17
C TYR A 657 17.10 30.23 -22.17
N LEU A 658 16.93 31.02 -23.24
CA LEU A 658 15.90 32.07 -23.34
C LEU A 658 14.49 31.54 -23.03
N SER A 659 13.81 32.19 -22.09
CA SER A 659 12.46 31.90 -21.60
C SER A 659 11.71 33.19 -21.28
N ASP A 660 10.40 33.10 -21.04
CA ASP A 660 9.59 34.25 -20.64
C ASP A 660 10.07 34.82 -19.29
N THR A 661 10.46 33.97 -18.34
CA THR A 661 11.08 34.37 -17.06
C THR A 661 12.33 35.22 -17.27
N VAL A 662 13.24 34.79 -18.14
CA VAL A 662 14.47 35.53 -18.50
C VAL A 662 14.15 36.89 -19.12
N MET A 663 13.19 36.93 -20.04
CA MET A 663 12.77 38.18 -20.69
C MET A 663 12.05 39.13 -19.73
N ASN A 664 11.25 38.59 -18.80
CA ASN A 664 10.57 39.37 -17.76
C ASN A 664 11.59 39.96 -16.78
N ALA A 665 12.50 39.16 -16.22
CA ALA A 665 13.55 39.61 -15.30
C ALA A 665 14.43 40.71 -15.93
N TYR A 666 14.82 40.56 -17.20
CA TYR A 666 15.53 41.59 -17.95
C TYR A 666 14.70 42.88 -18.14
N SER A 667 13.43 42.76 -18.50
CA SER A 667 12.53 43.90 -18.70
C SER A 667 12.27 44.65 -17.39
N ASP A 668 12.15 43.91 -16.28
CA ASP A 668 12.03 44.44 -14.93
C ASP A 668 13.29 45.20 -14.52
N TYR A 669 14.49 44.65 -14.77
CA TYR A 669 15.75 45.37 -14.57
C TYR A 669 15.80 46.68 -15.38
N GLU A 670 15.41 46.65 -16.66
CA GLU A 670 15.41 47.84 -17.52
C GLU A 670 14.42 48.90 -17.01
N SER A 671 13.25 48.48 -16.53
CA SER A 671 12.22 49.32 -15.92
C SER A 671 12.67 49.93 -14.58
N ARG A 672 13.18 49.11 -13.65
CA ARG A 672 13.75 49.53 -12.36
C ARG A 672 14.88 50.55 -12.58
N THR A 673 15.74 50.30 -13.56
CA THR A 673 16.87 51.15 -13.92
C THR A 673 16.42 52.50 -14.52
N LYS A 674 15.46 52.52 -15.44
CA LYS A 674 14.83 53.76 -15.96
C LYS A 674 14.23 54.59 -14.82
N SER A 675 13.49 53.94 -13.92
CA SER A 675 12.88 54.59 -12.76
C SER A 675 13.93 55.20 -11.82
N ALA A 676 15.02 54.47 -11.55
CA ALA A 676 16.15 54.97 -10.74
C ALA A 676 16.77 56.24 -11.36
N PHE A 677 17.08 56.25 -12.66
CA PHE A 677 17.61 57.45 -13.33
C PHE A 677 16.67 58.65 -13.26
N LEU A 678 15.37 58.45 -13.52
CA LEU A 678 14.37 59.51 -13.42
C LEU A 678 14.25 60.05 -11.99
N SER A 679 14.31 59.18 -10.97
CA SER A 679 14.27 59.59 -9.56
C SER A 679 15.53 60.35 -9.12
N ALA A 680 16.67 60.07 -9.74
CA ALA A 680 17.95 60.74 -9.53
C ALA A 680 18.17 61.96 -10.45
N GLY A 681 17.10 62.52 -11.06
CA GLY A 681 17.16 63.73 -11.89
C GLY A 681 17.90 63.57 -13.23
N MET A 682 18.25 62.35 -13.62
CA MET A 682 19.05 62.06 -14.81
C MET A 682 18.19 61.71 -16.04
N ASP A 683 18.62 62.19 -17.19
CA ASP A 683 18.09 61.81 -18.51
C ASP A 683 18.43 60.34 -18.84
N PRO A 684 17.43 59.43 -18.91
CA PRO A 684 17.67 58.03 -19.22
C PRO A 684 18.11 57.83 -20.68
N GLU A 685 17.52 58.56 -21.64
CA GLU A 685 17.76 58.37 -23.08
C GLU A 685 19.23 58.63 -23.44
N ARG A 686 19.83 59.68 -22.86
CA ARG A 686 21.28 59.95 -23.03
C ARG A 686 22.16 58.81 -22.54
N ARG A 687 21.81 58.10 -21.46
CA ARG A 687 22.60 57.00 -20.90
C ARG A 687 22.20 55.62 -21.45
N MET A 688 20.99 55.44 -21.97
CA MET A 688 20.56 54.22 -22.65
C MET A 688 21.09 54.12 -24.09
N SER A 689 21.68 55.20 -24.63
CA SER A 689 22.46 55.16 -25.87
C SER A 689 23.60 54.12 -25.87
N TYR A 690 24.06 53.67 -24.70
CA TYR A 690 25.06 52.61 -24.56
C TYR A 690 24.52 51.19 -24.78
N THR A 691 23.21 50.95 -24.80
CA THR A 691 22.61 49.61 -25.03
C THR A 691 23.13 48.95 -26.32
N GLY A 692 23.03 49.64 -27.45
CA GLY A 692 23.53 49.16 -28.75
C GLY A 692 25.06 49.06 -28.89
N TRP A 693 25.82 49.58 -27.91
CA TRP A 693 27.24 49.29 -27.73
C TRP A 693 27.42 48.03 -26.86
N ALA A 694 26.76 47.98 -25.70
CA ALA A 694 26.83 46.87 -24.75
C ALA A 694 26.44 45.53 -25.39
N THR A 695 25.33 45.46 -26.14
CA THR A 695 24.94 44.26 -26.91
C THR A 695 26.03 43.82 -27.88
N ARG A 696 26.69 44.77 -28.57
CA ARG A 696 27.73 44.45 -29.56
C ARG A 696 29.00 43.93 -28.89
N THR A 697 29.47 44.63 -27.86
CA THR A 697 30.63 44.23 -27.06
C THR A 697 30.40 42.87 -26.40
N ALA A 698 29.18 42.60 -25.89
CA ALA A 698 28.82 41.30 -25.35
C ALA A 698 28.90 40.18 -26.40
N ILE A 699 28.36 40.39 -27.61
CA ILE A 699 28.45 39.43 -28.73
C ILE A 699 29.90 39.23 -29.18
N GLU A 700 30.70 40.30 -29.28
CA GLU A 700 32.11 40.23 -29.64
C GLU A 700 32.93 39.46 -28.59
N THR A 701 32.65 39.63 -27.30
CA THR A 701 33.29 38.84 -26.23
C THR A 701 32.82 37.37 -26.22
N LEU A 702 31.53 37.09 -26.43
CA LEU A 702 31.05 35.70 -26.57
C LEU A 702 31.74 34.97 -27.73
N GLN A 703 31.92 35.64 -28.87
CA GLN A 703 32.68 35.12 -30.00
C GLN A 703 34.14 34.82 -29.62
N LYS A 704 34.83 35.73 -28.92
CA LYS A 704 36.21 35.49 -28.44
C LYS A 704 36.28 34.27 -27.52
N LEU A 705 35.40 34.17 -26.52
CA LEU A 705 35.40 33.10 -25.52
C LEU A 705 35.09 31.74 -26.14
N HIS A 706 34.09 31.66 -27.02
CA HIS A 706 33.74 30.44 -27.75
C HIS A 706 34.89 29.91 -28.62
N GLU A 707 35.65 30.80 -29.27
CA GLU A 707 36.84 30.40 -30.03
C GLU A 707 38.11 30.20 -29.16
N VAL A 708 38.12 30.59 -27.88
CA VAL A 708 39.15 30.15 -26.91
C VAL A 708 38.84 28.71 -26.48
N ASP A 709 37.61 28.48 -26.04
CA ASP A 709 37.10 27.19 -25.56
C ASP A 709 37.34 26.04 -26.56
N LYS A 710 36.98 26.22 -27.83
CA LYS A 710 37.27 25.24 -28.90
C LYS A 710 38.75 24.86 -29.00
N ARG A 711 39.66 25.80 -28.73
CA ARG A 711 41.10 25.55 -28.77
C ARG A 711 41.59 24.80 -27.54
N GLU A 712 40.98 25.02 -26.37
CA GLU A 712 41.24 24.22 -25.17
C GLU A 712 40.76 22.77 -25.35
N ILE A 713 39.55 22.56 -25.89
CA ILE A 713 39.00 21.23 -26.21
C ILE A 713 39.96 20.48 -27.15
N HIS A 714 40.29 21.07 -28.32
CA HIS A 714 41.20 20.44 -29.27
C HIS A 714 42.63 20.27 -28.75
N SER A 715 43.09 21.06 -27.79
CA SER A 715 44.39 20.81 -27.15
C SER A 715 44.36 19.64 -26.17
N ASN A 716 43.23 19.40 -25.48
CA ASN A 716 43.08 18.27 -24.57
C ASN A 716 42.94 16.95 -25.33
N GLU A 717 42.16 16.92 -26.43
CA GLU A 717 42.06 15.76 -27.34
C GLU A 717 43.44 15.33 -27.88
N ILE A 718 44.32 16.30 -28.16
CA ILE A 718 45.69 16.04 -28.63
C ILE A 718 46.59 15.52 -27.49
N ILE A 719 46.35 15.92 -26.24
CA ILE A 719 47.13 15.44 -25.09
C ILE A 719 46.78 13.98 -24.76
N ASP A 720 45.49 13.64 -24.65
CA ASP A 720 45.05 12.25 -24.40
C ASP A 720 45.59 11.30 -25.48
N ALA A 721 45.50 11.69 -26.76
CA ALA A 721 46.07 10.90 -27.87
C ALA A 721 47.59 10.65 -27.72
N THR A 722 48.35 11.60 -27.15
CA THR A 722 49.78 11.40 -26.89
C THR A 722 50.08 10.60 -25.61
N GLU A 723 49.17 10.55 -24.64
CA GLU A 723 49.31 9.67 -23.47
C GLU A 723 48.89 8.21 -23.79
N GLU A 724 47.97 7.97 -24.73
CA GLU A 724 47.74 6.62 -25.26
C GLU A 724 48.94 6.13 -26.11
N GLU A 725 49.40 6.91 -27.10
CA GLU A 725 50.54 6.50 -27.95
C GLU A 725 51.85 6.26 -27.18
N THR A 726 52.05 6.90 -26.02
CA THR A 726 53.26 6.68 -25.20
C THR A 726 53.17 5.46 -24.28
N ASN A 727 51.99 5.05 -23.84
CA ASN A 727 51.84 3.93 -22.91
C ASN A 727 51.92 2.54 -23.57
N GLU A 728 51.50 2.37 -24.84
CA GLU A 728 51.71 1.10 -25.56
C GLU A 728 53.20 0.77 -25.79
N SER A 729 54.09 1.77 -25.76
CA SER A 729 55.50 1.62 -26.14
C SER A 729 56.39 0.86 -25.15
N ASN A 730 55.94 0.59 -23.92
CA ASN A 730 56.80 0.15 -22.81
C ASN A 730 56.50 -1.25 -22.22
N LEU A 731 55.59 -2.05 -22.80
CA LEU A 731 55.20 -3.35 -22.21
C LEU A 731 55.33 -4.57 -23.14
N HIS A 732 56.47 -4.78 -23.81
CA HIS A 732 56.97 -6.13 -24.09
C HIS A 732 58.47 -6.14 -24.46
N ASN A 733 59.34 -6.32 -23.47
CA ASN A 733 60.78 -6.49 -23.72
C ASN A 733 61.46 -7.42 -22.69
N SER A 734 61.11 -8.71 -22.73
CA SER A 734 61.85 -9.82 -22.07
C SER A 734 61.36 -11.18 -22.60
N THR A 735 62.27 -11.95 -23.23
CA THR A 735 62.32 -13.45 -23.32
C THR A 735 61.05 -14.24 -23.71
N GLU A 736 61.07 -15.26 -24.58
CA GLU A 736 62.21 -16.02 -25.15
C GLU A 736 61.86 -16.79 -26.44
N SER A 737 62.69 -16.58 -27.48
CA SER A 737 63.29 -17.64 -28.32
C SER A 737 62.52 -18.36 -29.47
N PHE A 738 63.29 -18.61 -30.55
CA PHE A 738 63.02 -19.45 -31.74
C PHE A 738 61.78 -19.11 -32.62
N GLY A 739 61.81 -19.25 -33.95
CA GLY A 739 62.94 -19.49 -34.85
C GLY A 739 62.55 -20.13 -36.20
N SER A 740 62.98 -19.52 -37.31
CA SER A 740 63.10 -20.10 -38.67
C SER A 740 61.83 -20.42 -39.50
N ASN A 741 61.49 -19.46 -40.38
CA ASN A 741 61.29 -19.61 -41.84
C ASN A 741 60.13 -20.42 -42.47
N ASP A 742 59.83 -20.00 -43.71
CA ASP A 742 59.21 -20.72 -44.84
C ASP A 742 57.72 -21.15 -44.76
N ALA A 743 56.93 -21.11 -45.85
CA ALA A 743 57.08 -20.42 -47.15
C ALA A 743 55.76 -20.45 -47.98
N THR A 744 55.74 -19.67 -49.07
CA THR A 744 54.98 -19.88 -50.33
C THR A 744 53.44 -19.72 -50.41
N ASN A 745 53.05 -18.90 -51.40
CA ASN A 745 51.84 -18.95 -52.25
C ASN A 745 50.48 -18.48 -51.63
N SER A 746 49.63 -17.63 -52.24
CA SER A 746 49.26 -17.30 -53.65
C SER A 746 48.33 -18.32 -54.32
N VAL A 747 47.28 -17.97 -55.10
CA VAL A 747 46.71 -16.66 -55.51
C VAL A 747 45.29 -16.85 -56.10
N GLU A 748 44.39 -15.86 -55.96
CA GLU A 748 43.29 -15.43 -56.89
C GLU A 748 42.43 -14.33 -56.18
N VAL A 749 41.81 -13.27 -56.75
CA VAL A 749 41.57 -12.74 -58.12
C VAL A 749 40.39 -13.40 -58.87
N LEU A 750 39.31 -12.73 -59.35
CA LEU A 750 38.88 -11.32 -59.40
C LEU A 750 37.74 -11.03 -58.35
N ARG A 751 36.98 -9.92 -58.20
CA ARG A 751 36.59 -8.69 -58.98
C ARG A 751 35.61 -8.89 -60.18
N PRO A 752 34.85 -7.86 -60.62
CA PRO A 752 33.98 -6.93 -59.88
C PRO A 752 32.60 -6.73 -60.58
N LEU A 753 31.75 -5.81 -60.09
CA LEU A 753 30.68 -5.05 -60.79
C LEU A 753 29.90 -4.25 -59.73
N ASP A 754 29.38 -3.03 -59.92
CA ASP A 754 29.92 -1.79 -60.51
C ASP A 754 29.05 -0.63 -59.95
N ALA A 755 29.60 0.58 -59.83
CA ALA A 755 28.84 1.80 -59.44
C ALA A 755 28.28 2.53 -60.71
N PRO A 756 27.45 3.59 -60.65
CA PRO A 756 27.66 4.86 -59.90
C PRO A 756 26.46 5.26 -58.98
N GLU A 757 26.49 6.20 -58.03
CA GLU A 757 27.32 7.40 -57.73
C GLU A 757 26.87 8.74 -58.37
N VAL A 758 26.89 9.84 -57.57
CA VAL A 758 26.65 11.29 -57.89
C VAL A 758 25.26 11.64 -58.52
N THR A 759 24.52 12.71 -58.18
CA THR A 759 24.87 14.12 -57.89
C THR A 759 23.89 14.86 -56.95
N SER A 760 24.35 15.97 -56.36
CA SER A 760 23.57 16.96 -55.57
C SER A 760 23.08 18.14 -56.44
N CYS A 761 21.96 18.80 -56.07
CA CYS A 761 21.91 20.25 -55.75
C CYS A 761 20.50 20.91 -55.65
N THR A 762 20.39 21.86 -54.71
CA THR A 762 19.63 23.14 -54.73
C THR A 762 18.08 23.22 -54.84
N LYS A 763 17.48 23.53 -53.67
CA LYS A 763 16.78 24.80 -53.30
C LYS A 763 15.42 25.25 -53.91
N ILE A 764 14.54 25.66 -52.97
CA ILE A 764 13.50 26.73 -53.01
C ILE A 764 12.23 26.48 -53.82
N LEU A 765 11.09 26.38 -53.11
CA LEU A 765 10.01 27.38 -53.20
C LEU A 765 9.06 27.31 -51.99
N GLU A 766 8.49 28.46 -51.61
CA GLU A 766 7.46 28.59 -50.58
C GLU A 766 6.06 28.56 -51.21
N THR A 767 5.05 28.06 -50.48
CA THR A 767 3.64 28.41 -50.73
C THR A 767 2.87 28.51 -49.41
N CYS A 768 2.49 29.73 -49.03
CA CYS A 768 1.57 29.97 -47.92
C CYS A 768 0.15 29.51 -48.29
N VAL A 769 -0.61 29.01 -47.30
CA VAL A 769 -2.06 28.82 -47.41
C VAL A 769 -2.75 29.78 -46.44
N VAL A 770 -3.66 30.60 -46.97
CA VAL A 770 -4.39 31.64 -46.24
C VAL A 770 -5.79 31.15 -45.89
N PRO A 771 -6.21 31.12 -44.62
CA PRO A 771 -7.63 31.10 -44.24
C PRO A 771 -8.23 32.50 -44.42
N LYS A 772 -9.50 32.59 -44.83
CA LYS A 772 -10.23 33.85 -44.97
C LYS A 772 -11.04 34.19 -43.72
N GLU A 773 -11.22 35.49 -43.49
CA GLU A 773 -12.25 36.04 -42.61
C GLU A 773 -13.61 36.17 -43.34
N GLY A 774 -14.67 36.38 -42.56
CA GLY A 774 -16.04 36.70 -43.00
C GLY A 774 -17.00 35.49 -42.98
N ASP A 775 -18.20 35.57 -42.40
CA ASP A 775 -18.80 36.68 -41.62
C ASP A 775 -19.89 36.15 -40.65
N GLU A 776 -20.50 37.08 -39.91
CA GLU A 776 -21.59 36.99 -38.92
C GLU A 776 -22.75 36.01 -39.26
N ASP A 777 -23.32 35.33 -38.25
CA ASP A 777 -24.73 35.58 -37.82
C ASP A 777 -25.21 34.75 -36.59
N VAL A 778 -25.97 35.45 -35.71
CA VAL A 778 -27.19 35.03 -34.96
C VAL A 778 -27.20 33.87 -33.92
N GLU A 779 -27.87 34.17 -32.79
CA GLU A 779 -28.64 33.35 -31.79
C GLU A 779 -28.57 31.81 -31.87
N GLU A 780 -28.40 31.06 -30.77
CA GLU A 780 -29.20 31.10 -29.51
C GLU A 780 -28.40 30.71 -28.24
#